data_AF-A0A8H5YY69-F1
#
_entry.id   AF-A0A8H5YY69-F1
#
_cell.length_a   1.000
_cell.length_b   1.000
_cell.length_c   1.000
_cell.angle_alpha   90.00
_cell.angle_beta   90.00
_cell.angle_gamma   90.00
#
_symmetry.space_group_name_H-M   'P 1'
#
loop_
_entity.id
_entity.type
_entity.pdbx_description
1 polymer ?
#
loop_
_entity_poly.entity_id
_entity_poly.type
_entity_poly.pdbx_seq_one_letter_code
_entity_poly.pdbx_strand_id
1 'polypeptide(L)'
;MGEASLSLTFLCQGFAFAIPQSIARAQSPKLAASLDAAQEISQNPVVTVKDFSVDTVNCMVEFFKSGCYEVDRRNFPSVLQAGSPAPEHFMRDVLTCHLQICAIGTHYGISKLCELARDNIQKVFGGKWFDSVFLFTAAIVLKSKDDELQKLLVTLARGHLHSLTTSNGFDHATMLKSFHPKFREQDNILQQKGDQTKSAAGPSSQKESSAEIEALRLQVSSLKQQVISVSSERDQLREQISASSVKRKELRQSHANISAERDLLWSKVSTLTAEKEELQKVAAKKPASTERDGHGTNDANKKSSAEIKAEEDDKIIDTLQRELRVTRSETGLLRARWAKEKTKSSILTQENDDLKKSLELERRSRVSIAEFARDDVRNALKDEQKVTTDLTAKLTQASQALETERKRTATLVQEVTQTKRNLELERQRNTGMSLGERARMRETIDAQKSEISALVNGREEMKRELKMVRTEKKNEVDRKWEVTIKMNALIQTMHEWEECRHCGADFGTLRGSTNPSPSLFIFGILYCPDSNMSPSNGKYVVFDIVGTCVEYDKLTEAVEKQLGDKLLAENVKPSLLVNLWIEASEREFTYLSITGRYIEFDKLFSSLFYRMLWLAGIEEPRSFASGADIEKIMHGYMELEPRPDLKECFDKLRAAGFTVRGLTAGDFDRVLGYFDKAGIEFPKEHLISCDSFGVGKPDLKAYASTFEELKGAKELWFAAAHMWDVSSAKQVGFKSAYCSVLEKEPCVDIFGEMDVMSDTLSEMADKIIQASS
;
A
#
# COMPACT_ATOMS: atom_id res chain seq x y z
N MET A 1 1.60 -61.93 35.95
CA MET A 1 0.31 -61.21 35.82
C MET A 1 0.67 -59.77 35.50
N GLY A 2 0.49 -59.33 34.26
CA GLY A 2 0.90 -57.99 33.82
C GLY A 2 -0.01 -56.94 34.46
N GLU A 3 0.58 -55.92 35.09
CA GLU A 3 -0.16 -54.75 35.58
C GLU A 3 -1.01 -54.17 34.44
N ALA A 4 -2.32 -54.10 34.64
CA ALA A 4 -3.22 -53.47 33.68
C ALA A 4 -2.80 -52.00 33.54
N SER A 5 -2.29 -51.60 32.36
CA SER A 5 -1.86 -50.22 32.16
C SER A 5 -3.06 -49.29 32.33
N LEU A 6 -2.97 -48.37 33.29
CA LEU A 6 -4.02 -47.38 33.55
C LEU A 6 -4.34 -46.61 32.25
N SER A 7 -5.62 -46.52 31.93
CA SER A 7 -6.11 -45.97 30.66
C SER A 7 -7.03 -44.77 30.88
N LEU A 8 -7.01 -43.84 29.93
CA LEU A 8 -7.93 -42.72 29.81
C LEU A 8 -8.82 -42.99 28.60
N THR A 9 -10.14 -42.91 28.77
CA THR A 9 -11.10 -43.14 27.67
C THR A 9 -11.76 -41.84 27.26
N PHE A 10 -11.68 -41.49 25.97
CA PHE A 10 -12.50 -40.43 25.38
C PHE A 10 -13.78 -41.03 24.81
N LEU A 11 -14.94 -40.50 25.21
CA LEU A 11 -16.24 -40.90 24.68
C LEU A 11 -16.77 -39.79 23.77
N CYS A 12 -16.91 -40.06 22.47
CA CYS A 12 -17.38 -39.11 21.48
C CYS A 12 -18.49 -39.75 20.64
N GLN A 13 -19.70 -39.17 20.68
CA GLN A 13 -20.86 -39.64 19.89
C GLN A 13 -21.12 -41.16 19.97
N GLY A 14 -20.92 -41.76 21.14
CA GLY A 14 -21.10 -43.21 21.36
C GLY A 14 -19.88 -44.09 21.05
N PHE A 15 -18.81 -43.54 20.48
CA PHE A 15 -17.54 -44.22 20.27
C PHE A 15 -16.57 -43.97 21.42
N ALA A 16 -15.89 -45.03 21.87
CA ALA A 16 -14.93 -44.98 22.97
C ALA A 16 -13.50 -45.18 22.46
N PHE A 17 -12.60 -44.27 22.83
CA PHE A 17 -11.19 -44.29 22.43
C PHE A 17 -10.31 -44.33 23.68
N ALA A 18 -9.58 -45.43 23.88
CA ALA A 18 -8.67 -45.58 25.02
C ALA A 18 -7.23 -45.24 24.64
N ILE A 19 -6.55 -44.47 25.50
CA ILE A 19 -5.10 -44.22 25.46
C ILE A 19 -4.46 -44.49 26.83
N PRO A 20 -3.17 -44.88 26.89
CA PRO A 20 -2.45 -44.99 28.16
C PRO A 20 -2.35 -43.66 28.90
N GLN A 21 -2.60 -43.65 30.21
CA GLN A 21 -2.51 -42.42 31.02
C GLN A 21 -1.10 -41.83 31.03
N SER A 22 -0.06 -42.65 30.94
CA SER A 22 1.33 -42.20 30.84
C SER A 22 1.58 -41.31 29.62
N ILE A 23 1.00 -41.68 28.48
CA ILE A 23 1.10 -40.94 27.22
C ILE A 23 0.29 -39.63 27.31
N ALA A 24 -0.93 -39.70 27.84
CA ALA A 24 -1.78 -38.53 28.03
C ALA A 24 -1.10 -37.47 28.91
N ARG A 25 -0.49 -37.90 30.02
CA ARG A 25 0.26 -37.03 30.94
C ARG A 25 1.50 -36.41 30.29
N ALA A 26 2.25 -37.18 29.51
CA ALA A 26 3.49 -36.70 28.89
C ALA A 26 3.25 -35.66 27.78
N GLN A 27 2.12 -35.75 27.08
CA GLN A 27 1.84 -34.92 25.90
C GLN A 27 0.82 -33.79 26.16
N SER A 28 0.14 -33.78 27.30
CA SER A 28 -0.83 -32.76 27.66
C SER A 28 -0.79 -32.40 29.16
N PRO A 29 -0.34 -31.18 29.51
CA PRO A 29 -0.41 -30.69 30.88
C PRO A 29 -1.84 -30.59 31.43
N LYS A 30 -2.82 -30.26 30.56
CA LYS A 30 -4.23 -30.16 30.97
C LYS A 30 -4.83 -31.53 31.30
N LEU A 31 -4.55 -32.54 30.49
CA LEU A 31 -4.98 -33.90 30.76
C LEU A 31 -4.24 -34.47 31.97
N ALA A 32 -2.96 -34.14 32.17
CA ALA A 32 -2.24 -34.52 33.39
C ALA A 32 -2.97 -33.99 34.64
N ALA A 33 -3.30 -32.70 34.68
CA ALA A 33 -4.04 -32.09 35.78
C ALA A 33 -5.45 -32.69 35.97
N SER A 34 -6.16 -32.97 34.87
CA SER A 34 -7.47 -33.63 34.94
C SER A 34 -7.38 -35.08 35.43
N LEU A 35 -6.32 -35.79 35.07
CA LEU A 35 -6.06 -37.15 35.55
C LEU A 35 -5.69 -37.13 37.04
N ASP A 36 -4.86 -36.21 37.49
CA ASP A 36 -4.53 -36.02 38.91
C ASP A 36 -5.77 -35.76 39.75
N ALA A 37 -6.68 -34.91 39.27
CA ALA A 37 -7.95 -34.62 39.95
C ALA A 37 -8.93 -35.81 39.91
N ALA A 38 -8.93 -36.62 38.86
CA ALA A 38 -9.85 -37.75 38.70
C ALA A 38 -9.39 -39.04 39.39
N GLN A 39 -8.10 -39.12 39.77
CA GLN A 39 -7.50 -40.32 40.35
C GLN A 39 -8.04 -40.64 41.76
N GLU A 40 -8.65 -39.66 42.43
CA GLU A 40 -9.41 -39.86 43.67
C GLU A 40 -10.77 -40.55 43.47
N ILE A 41 -11.26 -40.64 42.22
CA ILE A 41 -12.64 -41.07 41.89
C ILE A 41 -12.66 -42.36 41.06
N SER A 42 -11.74 -42.56 40.11
CA SER A 42 -11.70 -43.76 39.25
C SER A 42 -10.28 -44.04 38.74
N GLN A 43 -9.92 -45.33 38.68
CA GLN A 43 -8.65 -45.77 38.09
C GLN A 43 -8.60 -45.61 36.56
N ASN A 44 -9.75 -45.62 35.87
CA ASN A 44 -9.86 -45.44 34.42
C ASN A 44 -10.89 -44.35 34.11
N PRO A 45 -10.50 -43.07 34.13
CA PRO A 45 -11.42 -41.96 33.92
C PRO A 45 -11.92 -41.91 32.47
N VAL A 46 -13.15 -41.42 32.32
CA VAL A 46 -13.83 -41.24 31.03
C VAL A 46 -14.08 -39.75 30.81
N VAL A 47 -13.61 -39.23 29.67
CA VAL A 47 -13.81 -37.84 29.23
C VAL A 47 -14.78 -37.82 28.08
N THR A 48 -15.94 -37.20 28.26
CA THR A 48 -16.91 -37.04 27.17
C THR A 48 -16.55 -35.84 26.29
N VAL A 49 -16.37 -36.07 24.99
CA VAL A 49 -16.09 -35.05 23.98
C VAL A 49 -17.38 -34.78 23.20
N LYS A 50 -17.89 -33.55 23.28
CA LYS A 50 -19.17 -33.16 22.64
C LYS A 50 -18.99 -32.23 21.44
N ASP A 51 -17.96 -31.40 21.47
CA ASP A 51 -17.79 -30.29 20.52
C ASP A 51 -16.96 -30.66 19.26
N PHE A 52 -16.54 -31.92 19.15
CA PHE A 52 -15.68 -32.40 18.06
C PHE A 52 -16.28 -33.64 17.40
N SER A 53 -15.97 -33.83 16.12
CA SER A 53 -16.36 -35.03 15.37
C SER A 53 -15.56 -36.25 15.83
N VAL A 54 -16.14 -37.44 15.62
CA VAL A 54 -15.48 -38.73 15.88
C VAL A 54 -14.14 -38.81 15.14
N ASP A 55 -14.07 -38.35 13.89
CA ASP A 55 -12.84 -38.35 13.09
C ASP A 55 -11.75 -37.44 13.67
N THR A 56 -12.11 -36.27 14.20
CA THR A 56 -11.17 -35.35 14.87
C THR A 56 -10.60 -35.99 16.14
N VAL A 57 -11.46 -36.64 16.93
CA VAL A 57 -11.04 -37.36 18.14
C VAL A 57 -10.16 -38.56 17.78
N ASN A 58 -10.48 -39.29 16.71
CA ASN A 58 -9.65 -40.39 16.23
C ASN A 58 -8.25 -39.91 15.81
N CYS A 59 -8.15 -38.81 15.06
CA CYS A 59 -6.86 -38.21 14.67
C CYS A 59 -6.02 -37.82 15.89
N MET A 60 -6.64 -37.23 16.92
CA MET A 60 -5.97 -36.90 18.17
C MET A 60 -5.45 -38.16 18.89
N VAL A 61 -6.26 -39.24 18.91
CA VAL A 61 -5.89 -40.51 19.55
C VAL A 61 -4.78 -41.23 18.78
N GLU A 62 -4.80 -41.21 17.45
CA GLU A 62 -3.71 -41.72 16.61
C GLU A 62 -2.41 -40.96 16.85
N PHE A 63 -2.50 -39.63 17.03
CA PHE A 63 -1.35 -38.80 17.38
C PHE A 63 -0.76 -39.21 18.74
N PHE A 64 -1.58 -39.44 19.77
CA PHE A 64 -1.06 -39.92 21.05
C PHE A 64 -0.30 -41.26 20.90
N LYS A 65 -0.76 -42.16 20.02
CA LYS A 65 -0.16 -43.47 19.81
C LYS A 65 1.12 -43.45 18.97
N SER A 66 1.17 -42.60 17.94
CA SER A 66 2.19 -42.67 16.88
C SER A 66 2.98 -41.38 16.66
N GLY A 67 2.54 -40.26 17.23
CA GLY A 67 3.07 -38.92 16.96
C GLY A 67 2.64 -38.33 15.61
N CYS A 68 1.80 -39.02 14.84
CA CYS A 68 1.24 -38.58 13.56
C CYS A 68 -0.28 -38.87 13.50
N TYR A 69 -0.97 -38.28 12.53
CA TYR A 69 -2.38 -38.59 12.25
C TYR A 69 -2.64 -38.54 10.74
N GLU A 70 -3.63 -39.29 10.28
CA GLU A 70 -4.12 -39.22 8.91
C GLU A 70 -5.61 -38.89 8.87
N VAL A 71 -6.00 -38.05 7.90
CA VAL A 71 -7.41 -37.66 7.73
C VAL A 71 -8.07 -38.62 6.75
N ASP A 72 -9.15 -39.28 7.17
CA ASP A 72 -9.95 -40.14 6.27
C ASP A 72 -10.74 -39.29 5.27
N ARG A 73 -10.29 -39.33 4.01
CA ARG A 73 -10.84 -38.52 2.92
C ARG A 73 -12.15 -39.07 2.36
N ARG A 74 -12.53 -40.31 2.71
CA ARG A 74 -13.73 -40.97 2.17
C ARG A 74 -15.03 -40.36 2.71
N ASN A 75 -14.97 -39.76 3.89
CA ASN A 75 -16.12 -39.19 4.59
C ASN A 75 -16.28 -37.67 4.35
N PHE A 76 -15.50 -37.09 3.44
CA PHE A 76 -15.58 -35.67 3.17
C PHE A 76 -16.94 -35.29 2.58
N PRO A 77 -17.58 -34.20 3.06
CA PRO A 77 -18.86 -33.74 2.55
C PRO A 77 -18.87 -33.60 1.02
N SER A 78 -17.79 -33.09 0.43
CA SER A 78 -17.67 -32.95 -1.03
C SER A 78 -17.62 -34.29 -1.77
N VAL A 79 -17.03 -35.33 -1.17
CA VAL A 79 -16.94 -36.69 -1.73
C VAL A 79 -18.28 -37.44 -1.58
N LEU A 80 -18.98 -37.23 -0.47
CA LEU A 80 -20.28 -37.85 -0.21
C LEU A 80 -21.40 -37.22 -1.06
N GLN A 81 -21.32 -35.92 -1.35
CA GLN A 81 -22.31 -35.19 -2.15
C GLN A 81 -22.06 -35.28 -3.65
N ALA A 82 -20.81 -35.44 -4.09
CA ALA A 82 -20.45 -35.54 -5.50
C ALA A 82 -19.45 -36.69 -5.70
N GLY A 83 -19.77 -37.64 -6.58
CA GLY A 83 -18.88 -38.78 -6.90
C GLY A 83 -17.50 -38.37 -7.46
N SER A 84 -17.32 -37.11 -7.86
CA SER A 84 -16.03 -36.47 -8.11
C SER A 84 -16.10 -35.01 -7.63
N PRO A 85 -15.55 -34.66 -6.45
CA PRO A 85 -15.65 -33.32 -5.89
C PRO A 85 -14.83 -32.28 -6.69
N ALA A 86 -15.34 -31.04 -6.76
CA ALA A 86 -14.55 -29.94 -7.28
C ALA A 86 -13.30 -29.70 -6.41
N PRO A 87 -12.13 -29.37 -6.99
CA PRO A 87 -10.88 -29.23 -6.25
C PRO A 87 -10.94 -28.25 -5.06
N GLU A 88 -11.68 -27.15 -5.18
CA GLU A 88 -11.85 -26.15 -4.12
C GLU A 88 -12.62 -26.69 -2.91
N HIS A 89 -13.71 -27.43 -3.15
CA HIS A 89 -14.52 -28.02 -2.08
C HIS A 89 -13.76 -29.14 -1.37
N PHE A 90 -13.03 -29.96 -2.12
CA PHE A 90 -12.17 -30.98 -1.54
C PHE A 90 -11.07 -30.37 -0.67
N MET A 91 -10.43 -29.29 -1.13
CA MET A 91 -9.42 -28.58 -0.33
C MET A 91 -10.01 -27.95 0.93
N ARG A 92 -11.23 -27.39 0.86
CA ARG A 92 -11.94 -26.86 2.04
C ARG A 92 -12.19 -27.95 3.08
N ASP A 93 -12.59 -29.14 2.66
CA ASP A 93 -12.84 -30.26 3.58
C ASP A 93 -11.54 -30.67 4.30
N VAL A 94 -10.43 -30.83 3.55
CA VAL A 94 -9.11 -31.14 4.14
C VAL A 94 -8.67 -30.09 5.16
N LEU A 95 -8.78 -28.80 4.81
CA LEU A 95 -8.40 -27.70 5.71
C LEU A 95 -9.28 -27.65 6.95
N THR A 96 -10.58 -27.88 6.80
CA THR A 96 -11.52 -27.91 7.94
C THR A 96 -11.12 -28.98 8.95
N CYS A 97 -10.72 -30.18 8.49
CA CYS A 97 -10.22 -31.23 9.37
C CYS A 97 -8.99 -30.78 10.16
N HIS A 98 -7.98 -30.20 9.50
CA HIS A 98 -6.77 -29.74 10.20
C HIS A 98 -7.05 -28.57 11.17
N LEU A 99 -7.97 -27.67 10.83
CA LEU A 99 -8.42 -26.61 11.74
C LEU A 99 -9.11 -27.19 13.00
N GLN A 100 -9.97 -28.20 12.84
CA GLN A 100 -10.59 -28.89 13.97
C GLN A 100 -9.58 -29.64 14.83
N ILE A 101 -8.55 -30.24 14.22
CA ILE A 101 -7.46 -30.90 14.94
C ILE A 101 -6.61 -29.88 15.72
N CYS A 102 -6.35 -28.70 15.15
CA CYS A 102 -5.68 -27.62 15.87
C CYS A 102 -6.52 -27.13 17.06
N ALA A 103 -7.85 -27.03 16.89
CA ALA A 103 -8.78 -26.63 17.93
C ALA A 103 -8.88 -27.65 19.08
N ILE A 104 -8.98 -28.95 18.80
CA ILE A 104 -9.01 -29.99 19.85
C ILE A 104 -7.66 -30.07 20.58
N GLY A 105 -6.54 -29.93 19.85
CA GLY A 105 -5.21 -29.83 20.43
C GLY A 105 -5.09 -28.65 21.39
N THR A 106 -5.62 -27.48 21.02
CA THR A 106 -5.65 -26.29 21.89
C THR A 106 -6.54 -26.52 23.12
N HIS A 107 -7.71 -27.14 22.92
CA HIS A 107 -8.66 -27.45 24.00
C HIS A 107 -7.99 -28.30 25.09
N TYR A 108 -7.31 -29.38 24.71
CA TYR A 108 -6.60 -30.27 25.63
C TYR A 108 -5.12 -29.90 25.85
N GLY A 109 -4.61 -28.81 25.30
CA GLY A 109 -3.22 -28.36 25.54
C GLY A 109 -2.15 -29.32 25.01
N ILE A 110 -2.33 -29.86 23.80
CA ILE A 110 -1.41 -30.76 23.12
C ILE A 110 -0.62 -29.97 22.07
N SER A 111 0.43 -29.25 22.47
CA SER A 111 1.13 -28.29 21.58
C SER A 111 1.71 -28.92 20.31
N LYS A 112 2.28 -30.13 20.42
CA LYS A 112 2.86 -30.85 19.27
C LYS A 112 1.80 -31.26 18.22
N LEU A 113 0.56 -31.50 18.65
CA LEU A 113 -0.54 -31.78 17.73
C LEU A 113 -0.93 -30.51 16.95
N CYS A 114 -0.97 -29.36 17.64
CA CYS A 114 -1.23 -28.05 17.01
C CYS A 114 -0.11 -27.67 16.02
N GLU A 115 1.15 -27.95 16.34
CA GLU A 115 2.29 -27.77 15.43
C GLU A 115 2.13 -28.61 14.16
N LEU A 116 1.89 -29.92 14.31
CA LEU A 116 1.70 -30.82 13.17
C LEU A 116 0.46 -30.43 12.32
N ALA A 117 -0.61 -29.98 12.96
CA ALA A 117 -1.80 -29.49 12.25
C ALA A 117 -1.52 -28.22 11.43
N ARG A 118 -0.76 -27.26 12.00
CA ARG A 118 -0.32 -26.05 11.30
C ARG A 118 0.58 -26.38 10.11
N ASP A 119 1.54 -27.30 10.28
CA ASP A 119 2.41 -27.76 9.20
C ASP A 119 1.60 -28.38 8.05
N ASN A 120 0.58 -29.17 8.37
CA ASN A 120 -0.30 -29.77 7.36
C ASN A 120 -1.17 -28.73 6.65
N ILE A 121 -1.68 -27.71 7.37
CA ILE A 121 -2.38 -26.56 6.75
C ILE A 121 -1.45 -25.85 5.76
N GLN A 122 -0.19 -25.60 6.15
CA GLN A 122 0.81 -24.98 5.28
C GLN A 122 1.08 -25.84 4.04
N LYS A 123 1.25 -27.16 4.19
CA LYS A 123 1.45 -28.09 3.06
C LYS A 123 0.28 -28.11 2.10
N VAL A 124 -0.96 -28.03 2.60
CA VAL A 124 -2.17 -28.01 1.76
C VAL A 124 -2.17 -26.76 0.87
N PHE A 125 -1.89 -25.58 1.43
CA PHE A 125 -1.75 -24.34 0.65
C PHE A 125 -0.51 -24.33 -0.26
N GLY A 126 0.57 -25.00 0.13
CA GLY A 126 1.77 -25.15 -0.70
C GLY A 126 1.59 -26.00 -1.96
N GLY A 127 0.52 -26.81 -2.03
CA GLY A 127 0.20 -27.62 -3.21
C GLY A 127 -0.55 -26.86 -4.31
N LYS A 128 -1.73 -26.34 -4.00
CA LYS A 128 -2.55 -25.54 -4.93
C LYS A 128 -3.27 -24.44 -4.16
N TRP A 129 -3.27 -23.24 -4.71
CA TRP A 129 -3.88 -22.06 -4.08
C TRP A 129 -5.24 -21.72 -4.69
N PHE A 130 -6.20 -21.36 -3.82
CA PHE A 130 -7.49 -20.80 -4.23
C PHE A 130 -7.89 -19.69 -3.24
N ASP A 131 -8.12 -18.47 -3.76
CA ASP A 131 -8.50 -17.32 -2.94
C ASP A 131 -9.79 -17.58 -2.14
N SER A 132 -10.78 -18.23 -2.75
CA SER A 132 -12.05 -18.62 -2.14
C SER A 132 -11.86 -19.56 -0.93
N VAL A 133 -10.87 -20.46 -0.99
CA VAL A 133 -10.54 -21.44 0.05
C VAL A 133 -9.72 -20.78 1.15
N PHE A 134 -8.78 -19.90 0.79
CA PHE A 134 -8.03 -19.11 1.75
C PHE A 134 -8.95 -18.19 2.56
N LEU A 135 -9.84 -17.44 1.91
CA LEU A 135 -10.80 -16.55 2.59
C LEU A 135 -11.74 -17.31 3.53
N PHE A 136 -12.18 -18.50 3.14
CA PHE A 136 -12.95 -19.40 4.01
C PHE A 136 -12.15 -19.80 5.25
N THR A 137 -10.88 -20.19 5.06
CA THR A 137 -9.97 -20.57 6.15
C THR A 137 -9.70 -19.39 7.08
N ALA A 138 -9.47 -18.20 6.51
CA ALA A 138 -9.27 -16.96 7.25
C ALA A 138 -10.49 -16.64 8.11
N ALA A 139 -11.70 -16.72 7.58
CA ALA A 139 -12.92 -16.44 8.35
C ALA A 139 -13.09 -17.34 9.58
N ILE A 140 -12.56 -18.58 9.56
CA ILE A 140 -12.59 -19.50 10.70
C ILE A 140 -11.47 -19.17 11.70
N VAL A 141 -10.24 -19.02 11.21
CA VAL A 141 -9.06 -18.78 12.07
C VAL A 141 -9.10 -17.42 12.76
N LEU A 142 -9.65 -16.39 12.11
CA LEU A 142 -9.83 -15.06 12.71
C LEU A 142 -10.79 -15.07 13.91
N LYS A 143 -11.65 -16.09 14.01
CA LYS A 143 -12.52 -16.32 15.19
C LYS A 143 -11.85 -17.20 16.24
N SER A 144 -10.73 -17.85 15.93
CA SER A 144 -9.98 -18.69 16.85
C SER A 144 -9.09 -17.84 17.77
N LYS A 145 -8.72 -18.36 18.95
CA LYS A 145 -7.75 -17.73 19.87
C LYS A 145 -6.31 -18.22 19.66
N ASP A 146 -6.04 -18.86 18.52
CA ASP A 146 -4.73 -19.44 18.23
C ASP A 146 -3.86 -18.43 17.46
N ASP A 147 -3.01 -17.71 18.19
CA ASP A 147 -2.15 -16.67 17.64
C ASP A 147 -1.14 -17.20 16.61
N GLU A 148 -0.68 -18.45 16.79
CA GLU A 148 0.28 -19.07 15.89
C GLU A 148 -0.37 -19.53 14.58
N LEU A 149 -1.62 -19.98 14.64
CA LEU A 149 -2.43 -20.28 13.46
C LEU A 149 -2.80 -19.00 12.69
N GLN A 150 -3.05 -17.90 13.39
CA GLN A 150 -3.27 -16.59 12.77
C GLN A 150 -2.00 -16.07 12.09
N LYS A 151 -0.82 -16.18 12.72
CA LYS A 151 0.47 -15.85 12.09
C LYS A 151 0.73 -16.66 10.83
N LEU A 152 0.42 -17.97 10.85
CA LEU A 152 0.56 -18.81 9.67
C LEU A 152 -0.29 -18.31 8.49
N LEU A 153 -1.54 -17.88 8.73
CA LEU A 153 -2.39 -17.31 7.68
C LEU A 153 -1.80 -16.04 7.07
N VAL A 154 -1.19 -15.18 7.90
CA VAL A 154 -0.51 -13.98 7.42
C VAL A 154 0.63 -14.36 6.48
N THR A 155 1.44 -15.32 6.87
CA THR A 155 2.54 -15.84 6.04
C THR A 155 2.04 -16.41 4.72
N LEU A 156 0.92 -17.15 4.74
CA LEU A 156 0.30 -17.73 3.55
C LEU A 156 -0.30 -16.67 2.63
N ALA A 157 -0.95 -15.63 3.17
CA ALA A 157 -1.50 -14.52 2.38
C ALA A 157 -0.44 -13.74 1.61
N ARG A 158 0.78 -13.61 2.17
CA ARG A 158 1.88 -12.79 1.64
C ARG A 158 2.21 -13.12 0.17
N GLY A 159 2.26 -14.40 -0.19
CA GLY A 159 2.55 -14.83 -1.57
C GLY A 159 1.43 -14.59 -2.57
N HIS A 160 0.23 -14.26 -2.10
CA HIS A 160 -1.01 -14.23 -2.89
C HIS A 160 -1.81 -12.93 -2.73
N LEU A 161 -1.23 -11.89 -2.10
CA LEU A 161 -1.86 -10.59 -1.84
C LEU A 161 -2.49 -9.94 -3.09
N HIS A 162 -1.84 -10.07 -4.25
CA HIS A 162 -2.38 -9.50 -5.49
C HIS A 162 -3.68 -10.19 -5.93
N SER A 163 -3.77 -11.51 -5.77
CA SER A 163 -4.98 -12.28 -6.10
C SER A 163 -6.09 -12.03 -5.07
N LEU A 164 -5.72 -12.03 -3.78
CA LEU A 164 -6.62 -11.78 -2.66
C LEU A 164 -7.24 -10.38 -2.68
N THR A 165 -6.47 -9.32 -2.93
CA THR A 165 -7.00 -7.94 -2.98
C THR A 165 -7.96 -7.70 -4.14
N THR A 166 -7.89 -8.53 -5.19
CA THR A 166 -8.84 -8.51 -6.31
C THR A 166 -10.06 -9.41 -6.09
N SER A 167 -10.07 -10.21 -5.01
CA SER A 167 -11.16 -11.12 -4.69
C SER A 167 -12.27 -10.43 -3.89
N ASN A 168 -13.52 -10.56 -4.36
CA ASN A 168 -14.71 -9.86 -3.84
C ASN A 168 -15.14 -10.22 -2.39
N GLY A 169 -14.35 -11.01 -1.66
CA GLY A 169 -14.56 -11.35 -0.24
C GLY A 169 -13.40 -10.95 0.68
N PHE A 170 -12.37 -10.29 0.16
CA PHE A 170 -11.24 -9.80 0.95
C PHE A 170 -11.61 -8.47 1.61
N ASP A 171 -12.04 -8.54 2.88
CA ASP A 171 -12.21 -7.35 3.71
C ASP A 171 -10.84 -6.86 4.18
N HIS A 172 -10.36 -5.85 3.47
CA HIS A 172 -9.09 -5.18 3.73
C HIS A 172 -9.00 -4.70 5.18
N ALA A 173 -10.09 -4.19 5.76
CA ALA A 173 -10.09 -3.67 7.13
C ALA A 173 -10.04 -4.80 8.18
N THR A 174 -10.83 -5.86 7.99
CA THR A 174 -10.83 -7.00 8.94
C THR A 174 -9.53 -7.80 8.86
N MET A 175 -9.01 -8.05 7.66
CA MET A 175 -7.69 -8.66 7.51
C MET A 175 -6.63 -7.76 8.15
N LEU A 176 -6.55 -6.46 7.80
CA LEU A 176 -5.55 -5.50 8.33
C LEU A 176 -5.55 -5.40 9.87
N LYS A 177 -6.73 -5.37 10.49
CA LYS A 177 -6.90 -5.36 11.96
C LYS A 177 -6.45 -6.67 12.61
N SER A 178 -6.55 -7.77 11.88
CA SER A 178 -6.14 -9.09 12.36
C SER A 178 -4.63 -9.29 12.39
N PHE A 179 -3.83 -8.45 11.71
CA PHE A 179 -2.37 -8.58 11.67
C PHE A 179 -1.66 -8.05 12.92
N HIS A 180 -2.35 -7.38 13.86
CA HIS A 180 -1.69 -6.78 15.04
C HIS A 180 -2.45 -7.06 16.36
N PRO A 181 -1.81 -7.70 17.36
CA PRO A 181 -2.45 -8.07 18.63
C PRO A 181 -3.12 -6.90 19.38
N LYS A 182 -2.55 -5.68 19.33
CA LYS A 182 -3.11 -4.51 20.05
C LYS A 182 -4.43 -3.99 19.47
N PHE A 183 -4.74 -4.24 18.19
CA PHE A 183 -6.04 -3.84 17.62
C PHE A 183 -7.16 -4.83 17.98
N ARG A 184 -6.81 -5.98 18.57
CA ARG A 184 -7.76 -7.05 18.95
C ARG A 184 -8.42 -6.81 20.32
N GLU A 185 -7.79 -6.03 21.21
CA GLU A 185 -8.34 -5.76 22.56
C GLU A 185 -9.38 -4.63 22.57
N GLN A 186 -9.36 -3.72 21.59
CA GLN A 186 -10.24 -2.54 21.55
C GLN A 186 -11.72 -2.89 21.26
N ASP A 187 -12.02 -3.95 20.51
CA ASP A 187 -13.41 -4.33 20.18
C ASP A 187 -14.18 -4.90 21.39
N ASN A 188 -13.49 -5.57 22.33
CA ASN A 188 -14.13 -6.07 23.56
C ASN A 188 -14.53 -4.93 24.53
N ILE A 189 -13.83 -3.79 24.47
CA ILE A 189 -14.08 -2.62 25.33
C ILE A 189 -15.24 -1.78 24.78
N LEU A 190 -15.38 -1.69 23.46
CA LEU A 190 -16.45 -0.93 22.80
C LEU A 190 -17.81 -1.65 22.85
N GLN A 191 -17.85 -2.98 22.77
CA GLN A 191 -19.10 -3.73 22.92
C GLN A 191 -19.68 -3.67 24.34
N GLN A 192 -18.85 -3.59 25.38
CA GLN A 192 -19.32 -3.47 26.76
C GLN A 192 -19.87 -2.08 27.12
N LYS A 193 -19.45 -1.02 26.43
CA LYS A 193 -19.93 0.35 26.65
C LYS A 193 -21.21 0.70 25.88
N GLY A 194 -21.52 -0.03 24.80
CA GLY A 194 -22.68 0.24 23.94
C GLY A 194 -24.05 -0.16 24.53
N ASP A 195 -24.07 -1.01 25.57
CA ASP A 195 -25.31 -1.61 26.08
C ASP A 195 -26.00 -0.81 27.21
N GLN A 196 -25.44 0.32 27.66
CA GLN A 196 -25.95 1.04 28.84
C GLN A 196 -26.68 2.37 28.60
N THR A 197 -26.93 2.79 27.36
CA THR A 197 -27.73 4.02 27.13
C THR A 197 -28.76 3.86 26.01
N LYS A 198 -29.96 3.41 26.40
CA LYS A 198 -31.21 3.71 25.69
C LYS A 198 -32.07 4.62 26.55
N SER A 199 -32.52 5.75 25.98
CA SER A 199 -33.90 6.30 26.08
C SER A 199 -33.93 7.82 25.84
N ALA A 200 -34.45 8.26 24.69
CA ALA A 200 -35.54 9.25 24.56
C ALA A 200 -35.76 9.64 23.09
N ALA A 201 -37.02 9.77 22.68
CA ALA A 201 -37.48 9.90 21.29
C ALA A 201 -38.01 11.31 20.93
N GLY A 202 -37.98 11.66 19.64
CA GLY A 202 -38.69 12.80 19.00
C GLY A 202 -38.20 13.08 17.55
N PRO A 203 -38.99 13.69 16.64
CA PRO A 203 -39.61 12.93 15.54
C PRO A 203 -39.34 13.36 14.06
N SER A 204 -39.50 12.36 13.17
CA SER A 204 -40.20 12.35 11.86
C SER A 204 -39.82 13.26 10.67
N SER A 205 -38.56 13.28 10.22
CA SER A 205 -38.21 13.64 8.81
C SER A 205 -37.27 12.64 8.11
N GLN A 206 -36.82 11.59 8.80
CA GLN A 206 -35.81 10.64 8.30
C GLN A 206 -36.37 9.45 7.50
N LYS A 207 -37.69 9.30 7.36
CA LYS A 207 -38.27 8.07 6.76
C LYS A 207 -38.18 8.04 5.22
N GLU A 208 -38.27 9.19 4.54
CA GLU A 208 -38.22 9.22 3.07
C GLU A 208 -36.79 9.07 2.54
N SER A 209 -35.80 9.74 3.14
CA SER A 209 -34.38 9.57 2.79
C SER A 209 -33.84 8.18 3.14
N SER A 210 -34.33 7.56 4.21
CA SER A 210 -33.96 6.18 4.55
C SER A 210 -34.44 5.15 3.52
N ALA A 211 -35.58 5.39 2.85
CA ALA A 211 -36.12 4.46 1.86
C ALA A 211 -35.37 4.52 0.53
N GLU A 212 -34.99 5.73 0.09
CA GLU A 212 -34.15 5.93 -1.11
C GLU A 212 -32.73 5.38 -0.91
N ILE A 213 -32.15 5.58 0.29
CA ILE A 213 -30.85 5.01 0.64
C ILE A 213 -30.90 3.47 0.64
N GLU A 214 -31.99 2.87 1.12
CA GLU A 214 -32.15 1.41 1.15
C GLU A 214 -32.38 0.84 -0.27
N ALA A 215 -33.10 1.56 -1.13
CA ALA A 215 -33.27 1.20 -2.53
C ALA A 215 -31.92 1.26 -3.31
N LEU A 216 -31.12 2.31 -3.08
CA LEU A 216 -29.77 2.42 -3.65
C LEU A 216 -28.83 1.33 -3.12
N ARG A 217 -28.93 0.96 -1.83
CA ARG A 217 -28.17 -0.18 -1.26
C ARG A 217 -28.51 -1.50 -1.93
N LEU A 218 -29.79 -1.75 -2.22
CA LEU A 218 -30.22 -2.96 -2.93
C LEU A 218 -29.72 -2.99 -4.39
N GLN A 219 -29.75 -1.86 -5.09
CA GLN A 219 -29.17 -1.75 -6.43
C GLN A 219 -27.65 -1.97 -6.44
N VAL A 220 -26.92 -1.37 -5.49
CA VAL A 220 -25.48 -1.59 -5.32
C VAL A 220 -25.18 -3.05 -4.99
N SER A 221 -26.00 -3.70 -4.16
CA SER A 221 -25.87 -5.14 -3.84
C SER A 221 -26.06 -6.03 -5.07
N SER A 222 -27.07 -5.72 -5.91
CA SER A 222 -27.34 -6.42 -7.17
C SER A 222 -26.19 -6.24 -8.18
N LEU A 223 -25.72 -5.01 -8.37
CA LEU A 223 -24.57 -4.71 -9.23
C LEU A 223 -23.29 -5.39 -8.73
N LYS A 224 -23.08 -5.47 -7.41
CA LYS A 224 -21.97 -6.25 -6.81
C LYS A 224 -22.04 -7.73 -7.16
N GLN A 225 -23.22 -8.35 -7.07
CA GLN A 225 -23.40 -9.76 -7.47
C GLN A 225 -23.12 -9.98 -8.96
N GLN A 226 -23.55 -9.06 -9.83
CA GLN A 226 -23.26 -9.14 -11.26
C GLN A 226 -21.76 -9.02 -11.56
N VAL A 227 -21.05 -8.11 -10.90
CA VAL A 227 -19.58 -7.98 -11.04
C VAL A 227 -18.85 -9.23 -10.52
N ILE A 228 -19.32 -9.85 -9.44
CA ILE A 228 -18.79 -11.12 -8.93
C ILE A 228 -18.95 -12.23 -9.97
N SER A 229 -20.14 -12.38 -10.54
CA SER A 229 -20.42 -13.39 -11.58
C SER A 229 -19.51 -13.21 -12.79
N VAL A 230 -19.46 -11.99 -13.34
CA VAL A 230 -18.65 -11.68 -14.53
C VAL A 230 -17.15 -11.86 -14.26
N SER A 231 -16.66 -11.51 -13.05
CA SER A 231 -15.27 -11.75 -12.67
C SER A 231 -14.96 -13.25 -12.59
N SER A 232 -15.88 -14.07 -12.05
CA SER A 232 -15.70 -15.52 -11.96
C SER A 232 -15.70 -16.19 -13.34
N GLU A 233 -16.55 -15.74 -14.26
CA GLU A 233 -16.57 -16.20 -15.65
C GLU A 233 -15.28 -15.81 -16.39
N ARG A 234 -14.78 -14.59 -16.18
CA ARG A 234 -13.49 -14.12 -16.72
C ARG A 234 -12.33 -15.00 -16.28
N ASP A 235 -12.29 -15.34 -14.99
CA ASP A 235 -11.18 -16.11 -14.43
C ASP A 235 -11.23 -17.57 -14.92
N GLN A 236 -12.42 -18.16 -15.05
CA GLN A 236 -12.62 -19.46 -15.70
C GLN A 236 -12.19 -19.43 -17.17
N LEU A 237 -12.57 -18.40 -17.94
CA LEU A 237 -12.18 -18.28 -19.35
C LEU A 237 -10.67 -18.08 -19.49
N ARG A 238 -10.03 -17.29 -18.61
CA ARG A 238 -8.58 -17.08 -18.60
C ARG A 238 -7.82 -18.37 -18.27
N GLU A 239 -8.31 -19.16 -17.32
CA GLU A 239 -7.73 -20.46 -16.99
C GLU A 239 -7.87 -21.43 -18.16
N GLN A 240 -9.05 -21.48 -18.81
CA GLN A 240 -9.27 -22.29 -20.02
C GLN A 240 -8.36 -21.88 -21.18
N ILE A 241 -8.15 -20.57 -21.42
CA ILE A 241 -7.19 -20.08 -22.43
C ILE A 241 -5.77 -20.56 -22.09
N SER A 242 -5.36 -20.41 -20.83
CA SER A 242 -4.02 -20.80 -20.39
C SER A 242 -3.79 -22.31 -20.55
N ALA A 243 -4.75 -23.14 -20.14
CA ALA A 243 -4.71 -24.59 -20.27
C ALA A 243 -4.68 -25.03 -21.73
N SER A 244 -5.53 -24.43 -22.58
CA SER A 244 -5.54 -24.70 -24.02
C SER A 244 -4.25 -24.25 -24.72
N SER A 245 -3.59 -23.19 -24.23
CA SER A 245 -2.30 -22.72 -24.75
C SER A 245 -1.15 -23.68 -24.42
N VAL A 246 -1.12 -24.25 -23.20
CA VAL A 246 -0.15 -25.26 -22.78
C VAL A 246 -0.35 -26.54 -23.59
N LYS A 247 -1.60 -27.00 -23.68
CA LYS A 247 -1.95 -28.18 -24.48
C LYS A 247 -1.56 -28.03 -25.94
N ARG A 248 -1.70 -26.82 -26.52
CA ARG A 248 -1.23 -26.52 -27.88
C ARG A 248 0.30 -26.63 -28.01
N LYS A 249 1.07 -26.17 -27.02
CA LYS A 249 2.54 -26.30 -27.03
C LYS A 249 2.97 -27.78 -26.97
N GLU A 250 2.34 -28.57 -26.11
CA GLU A 250 2.57 -30.01 -26.01
C GLU A 250 2.22 -30.75 -27.31
N LEU A 251 1.06 -30.43 -27.91
CA LEU A 251 0.65 -30.97 -29.21
C LEU A 251 1.60 -30.61 -30.34
N ARG A 252 2.12 -29.38 -30.36
CA ARG A 252 3.13 -28.93 -31.35
C ARG A 252 4.43 -29.70 -31.20
N GLN A 253 4.89 -29.94 -29.98
CA GLN A 253 6.08 -30.75 -29.71
C GLN A 253 5.88 -32.21 -30.13
N SER A 254 4.71 -32.78 -29.82
CA SER A 254 4.32 -34.12 -30.26
C SER A 254 4.27 -34.23 -31.80
N HIS A 255 3.71 -33.23 -32.49
CA HIS A 255 3.78 -33.13 -33.96
C HIS A 255 5.22 -33.07 -34.46
N ALA A 256 6.10 -32.26 -33.87
CA ALA A 256 7.50 -32.22 -34.30
C ALA A 256 8.17 -33.61 -34.19
N ASN A 257 7.94 -34.32 -33.08
CA ASN A 257 8.50 -35.65 -32.83
C ASN A 257 7.96 -36.70 -33.82
N ILE A 258 6.64 -36.75 -34.02
CA ILE A 258 6.02 -37.72 -34.96
C ILE A 258 6.47 -37.42 -36.41
N SER A 259 6.69 -36.16 -36.78
CA SER A 259 7.21 -35.82 -38.10
C SER A 259 8.64 -36.34 -38.30
N ALA A 260 9.50 -36.20 -37.28
CA ALA A 260 10.86 -36.75 -37.32
C ALA A 260 10.88 -38.28 -37.39
N GLU A 261 10.02 -38.96 -36.61
CA GLU A 261 9.86 -40.42 -36.70
C GLU A 261 9.37 -40.88 -38.07
N ARG A 262 8.41 -40.15 -38.67
CA ARG A 262 7.93 -40.41 -40.03
C ARG A 262 9.07 -40.34 -41.04
N ASP A 263 9.90 -39.30 -40.98
CA ASP A 263 10.97 -39.07 -41.94
C ASP A 263 12.06 -40.15 -41.81
N LEU A 264 12.37 -40.57 -40.58
CA LEU A 264 13.28 -41.69 -40.31
C LEU A 264 12.75 -43.02 -40.86
N LEU A 265 11.48 -43.34 -40.58
CA LEU A 265 10.85 -44.56 -41.09
C LEU A 265 10.74 -44.57 -42.61
N TRP A 266 10.44 -43.41 -43.22
CA TRP A 266 10.38 -43.29 -44.68
C TRP A 266 11.75 -43.55 -45.31
N SER A 267 12.84 -43.00 -44.74
CA SER A 267 14.20 -43.30 -45.16
C SER A 267 14.51 -44.79 -45.04
N LYS A 268 14.14 -45.43 -43.92
CA LYS A 268 14.37 -46.87 -43.68
C LYS A 268 13.63 -47.73 -44.70
N VAL A 269 12.36 -47.43 -45.00
CA VAL A 269 11.56 -48.14 -46.02
C VAL A 269 12.21 -48.01 -47.40
N SER A 270 12.66 -46.81 -47.78
CA SER A 270 13.33 -46.59 -49.07
C SER A 270 14.62 -47.39 -49.19
N THR A 271 15.43 -47.43 -48.13
CA THR A 271 16.72 -48.16 -48.09
C THR A 271 16.50 -49.68 -48.19
N LEU A 272 15.62 -50.25 -47.36
CA LEU A 272 15.30 -51.69 -47.38
C LEU A 272 14.65 -52.13 -48.70
N THR A 273 13.88 -51.25 -49.34
CA THR A 273 13.30 -51.54 -50.66
C THR A 273 14.38 -51.61 -51.74
N ALA A 274 15.33 -50.68 -51.73
CA ALA A 274 16.47 -50.68 -52.67
C ALA A 274 17.39 -51.90 -52.46
N GLU A 275 17.74 -52.24 -51.21
CA GLU A 275 18.53 -53.43 -50.89
C GLU A 275 17.86 -54.72 -51.36
N LYS A 276 16.54 -54.84 -51.16
CA LYS A 276 15.76 -55.97 -51.66
C LYS A 276 15.79 -56.06 -53.18
N GLU A 277 15.58 -54.95 -53.89
CA GLU A 277 15.58 -54.94 -55.36
C GLU A 277 16.94 -55.30 -55.94
N GLU A 278 18.04 -54.83 -55.34
CA GLU A 278 19.39 -55.20 -55.75
C GLU A 278 19.69 -56.68 -55.50
N LEU A 279 19.34 -57.24 -54.34
CA LEU A 279 19.49 -58.67 -54.06
C LEU A 279 18.64 -59.54 -54.99
N GLN A 280 17.42 -59.10 -55.33
CA GLN A 280 16.58 -59.79 -56.30
C GLN A 280 17.17 -59.77 -57.71
N LYS A 281 17.81 -58.66 -58.13
CA LYS A 281 18.54 -58.61 -59.42
C LYS A 281 19.76 -59.52 -59.42
N VAL A 282 20.49 -59.61 -58.31
CA VAL A 282 21.65 -60.51 -58.17
C VAL A 282 21.20 -61.97 -58.21
N ALA A 283 20.12 -62.32 -57.52
CA ALA A 283 19.53 -63.67 -57.56
C ALA A 283 18.96 -64.04 -58.95
N ALA A 284 18.44 -63.05 -59.71
CA ALA A 284 17.90 -63.27 -61.05
C ALA A 284 18.97 -63.46 -62.15
N LYS A 285 20.21 -63.01 -61.92
CA LYS A 285 21.36 -63.26 -62.83
C LYS A 285 21.91 -64.68 -62.63
N LYS A 286 21.13 -65.68 -63.00
CA LYS A 286 21.60 -67.06 -63.20
C LYS A 286 22.48 -67.12 -64.46
N PRO A 287 23.63 -67.84 -64.47
CA PRO A 287 24.24 -68.24 -65.73
C PRO A 287 23.31 -69.27 -66.39
N ALA A 288 22.89 -69.00 -67.63
CA ALA A 288 22.17 -69.97 -68.44
C ALA A 288 23.07 -71.19 -68.69
N SER A 289 22.66 -72.35 -68.17
CA SER A 289 23.23 -73.64 -68.54
C SER A 289 23.03 -73.86 -70.04
N THR A 290 24.14 -73.92 -70.77
CA THR A 290 24.22 -74.36 -72.15
C THR A 290 23.89 -75.86 -72.20
N GLU A 291 23.00 -76.24 -73.11
CA GLU A 291 22.61 -77.63 -73.38
C GLU A 291 23.83 -78.53 -73.60
N ARG A 292 23.88 -79.70 -72.93
CA ARG A 292 24.34 -80.97 -73.53
C ARG A 292 24.02 -82.19 -72.65
N ASP A 293 23.24 -83.08 -73.28
CA ASP A 293 23.29 -84.54 -73.34
C ASP A 293 23.07 -85.41 -72.09
N GLY A 294 21.93 -86.12 -72.12
CA GLY A 294 21.92 -87.58 -72.27
C GLY A 294 22.59 -88.45 -71.20
N HIS A 295 21.74 -88.97 -70.30
CA HIS A 295 21.79 -90.31 -69.70
C HIS A 295 23.00 -90.72 -68.82
N GLY A 296 22.73 -91.04 -67.55
CA GLY A 296 23.58 -91.97 -66.77
C GLY A 296 23.78 -91.66 -65.28
N THR A 297 22.78 -92.01 -64.47
CA THR A 297 22.81 -92.49 -63.07
C THR A 297 23.82 -91.99 -62.01
N ASN A 298 23.21 -91.63 -60.86
CA ASN A 298 23.68 -91.65 -59.46
C ASN A 298 24.70 -90.60 -59.00
N ASP A 299 24.22 -89.59 -58.27
CA ASP A 299 24.60 -89.45 -56.85
C ASP A 299 23.61 -88.57 -56.08
N ALA A 300 23.19 -89.05 -54.90
CA ALA A 300 22.31 -88.34 -54.00
C ALA A 300 23.11 -87.45 -53.05
N ASN A 301 22.60 -86.24 -52.86
CA ASN A 301 22.79 -85.43 -51.65
C ASN A 301 24.15 -84.73 -51.45
N LYS A 302 24.58 -83.96 -52.45
CA LYS A 302 25.47 -82.80 -52.26
C LYS A 302 24.86 -81.61 -52.98
N LYS A 303 24.13 -80.75 -52.24
CA LYS A 303 23.72 -79.44 -52.77
C LYS A 303 24.97 -78.70 -53.21
N SER A 304 24.96 -78.17 -54.43
CA SER A 304 26.11 -77.41 -54.94
C SER A 304 26.31 -76.14 -54.09
N SER A 305 27.53 -75.62 -54.00
CA SER A 305 27.80 -74.36 -53.30
C SER A 305 26.92 -73.20 -53.80
N ALA A 306 26.47 -73.26 -55.05
CA ALA A 306 25.55 -72.30 -55.64
C ALA A 306 24.11 -72.46 -55.11
N GLU A 307 23.66 -73.69 -54.81
CA GLU A 307 22.34 -73.96 -54.23
C GLU A 307 22.27 -73.55 -52.75
N ILE A 308 23.35 -73.74 -51.99
CA ILE A 308 23.42 -73.29 -50.58
C ILE A 308 23.37 -71.75 -50.52
N LYS A 309 24.11 -71.08 -51.40
CA LYS A 309 24.13 -69.61 -51.47
C LYS A 309 22.78 -69.05 -51.91
N ALA A 310 22.11 -69.68 -52.88
CA ALA A 310 20.76 -69.29 -53.29
C ALA A 310 19.73 -69.45 -52.16
N GLU A 311 19.82 -70.52 -51.35
CA GLU A 311 18.94 -70.73 -50.20
C GLU A 311 19.22 -69.74 -49.04
N GLU A 312 20.48 -69.31 -48.87
CA GLU A 312 20.84 -68.22 -47.95
C GLU A 312 20.33 -66.86 -48.44
N ASP A 313 20.49 -66.54 -49.73
CA ASP A 313 19.97 -65.32 -50.35
C ASP A 313 18.42 -65.27 -50.25
N ASP A 314 17.73 -66.39 -50.44
CA ASP A 314 16.27 -66.50 -50.27
C ASP A 314 15.83 -66.27 -48.81
N LYS A 315 16.59 -66.76 -47.82
CA LYS A 315 16.33 -66.51 -46.38
C LYS A 315 16.55 -65.04 -46.02
N ILE A 316 17.57 -64.40 -46.59
CA ILE A 316 17.84 -62.96 -46.41
C ILE A 316 16.71 -62.14 -47.03
N ILE A 317 16.27 -62.48 -48.25
CA ILE A 317 15.14 -61.82 -48.93
C ILE A 317 13.84 -61.97 -48.11
N ASP A 318 13.53 -63.15 -47.57
CA ASP A 318 12.31 -63.33 -46.76
C ASP A 318 12.40 -62.56 -45.43
N THR A 319 13.59 -62.45 -44.85
CA THR A 319 13.83 -61.62 -43.65
C THR A 319 13.62 -60.14 -43.94
N LEU A 320 14.22 -59.60 -45.01
CA LEU A 320 13.99 -58.22 -45.45
C LEU A 320 12.52 -57.97 -45.80
N GLN A 321 11.81 -58.95 -46.36
CA GLN A 321 10.37 -58.85 -46.63
C GLN A 321 9.52 -58.80 -45.35
N ARG A 322 9.92 -59.52 -44.28
CA ARG A 322 9.25 -59.43 -42.98
C ARG A 322 9.51 -58.07 -42.33
N GLU A 323 10.76 -57.60 -42.34
CA GLU A 323 11.11 -56.27 -41.81
C GLU A 323 10.38 -55.15 -42.55
N LEU A 324 10.33 -55.20 -43.88
CA LEU A 324 9.60 -54.21 -44.69
C LEU A 324 8.10 -54.22 -44.37
N ARG A 325 7.50 -55.38 -44.10
CA ARG A 325 6.09 -55.48 -43.67
C ARG A 325 5.87 -54.85 -42.30
N VAL A 326 6.75 -55.11 -41.34
CA VAL A 326 6.69 -54.51 -39.99
C VAL A 326 6.83 -52.99 -40.07
N THR A 327 7.85 -52.48 -40.76
CA THR A 327 8.10 -51.03 -40.88
C THR A 327 6.98 -50.31 -41.65
N ARG A 328 6.35 -50.95 -42.66
CA ARG A 328 5.16 -50.41 -43.32
C ARG A 328 3.94 -50.35 -42.40
N SER A 329 3.77 -51.35 -41.53
CA SER A 329 2.72 -51.35 -40.50
C SER A 329 2.93 -50.23 -39.48
N GLU A 330 4.17 -50.06 -38.99
CA GLU A 330 4.54 -48.95 -38.09
C GLU A 330 4.27 -47.58 -38.72
N THR A 331 4.61 -47.41 -40.01
CA THR A 331 4.32 -46.19 -40.78
C THR A 331 2.81 -45.92 -40.86
N GLY A 332 1.99 -46.96 -41.03
CA GLY A 332 0.52 -46.86 -41.03
C GLY A 332 -0.04 -46.38 -39.68
N LEU A 333 0.46 -46.95 -38.58
CA LEU A 333 0.08 -46.53 -37.22
C LEU A 333 0.49 -45.08 -36.93
N LEU A 334 1.67 -44.67 -37.40
CA LEU A 334 2.15 -43.29 -37.25
C LEU A 334 1.27 -42.28 -37.98
N ARG A 335 0.83 -42.59 -39.21
CA ARG A 335 -0.12 -41.75 -39.98
C ARG A 335 -1.47 -41.61 -39.27
N ALA A 336 -1.98 -42.70 -38.69
CA ALA A 336 -3.22 -42.65 -37.92
C ALA A 336 -3.08 -41.78 -36.66
N ARG A 337 -1.96 -41.87 -35.94
CA ARG A 337 -1.65 -40.99 -34.80
C ARG A 337 -1.55 -39.52 -35.23
N TRP A 338 -0.83 -39.24 -36.32
CA TRP A 338 -0.70 -37.89 -36.89
C TRP A 338 -2.06 -37.28 -37.24
N ALA A 339 -2.93 -38.04 -37.90
CA ALA A 339 -4.27 -37.57 -38.28
C ALA A 339 -5.10 -37.21 -37.04
N LYS A 340 -5.08 -38.05 -35.99
CA LYS A 340 -5.79 -37.78 -34.74
C LYS A 340 -5.27 -36.51 -34.04
N GLU A 341 -3.96 -36.32 -34.03
CA GLU A 341 -3.32 -35.19 -33.36
C GLU A 341 -3.50 -33.88 -34.15
N LYS A 342 -3.54 -33.95 -35.49
CA LYS A 342 -3.87 -32.82 -36.37
C LYS A 342 -5.29 -32.30 -36.11
N THR A 343 -6.27 -33.20 -35.98
CA THR A 343 -7.66 -32.81 -35.69
C THR A 343 -7.78 -32.13 -34.32
N LYS A 344 -7.12 -32.66 -33.28
CA LYS A 344 -7.08 -32.01 -31.95
C LYS A 344 -6.47 -30.61 -31.99
N SER A 345 -5.37 -30.43 -32.71
CA SER A 345 -4.74 -29.11 -32.86
C SER A 345 -5.65 -28.10 -33.56
N SER A 346 -6.46 -28.55 -34.53
CA SER A 346 -7.41 -27.69 -35.24
C SER A 346 -8.54 -27.21 -34.31
N ILE A 347 -9.11 -28.10 -33.50
CA ILE A 347 -10.20 -27.77 -32.56
C ILE A 347 -9.72 -26.77 -31.49
N LEU A 348 -8.55 -27.02 -30.89
CA LEU A 348 -7.92 -26.10 -29.94
C LEU A 348 -7.52 -24.75 -30.54
N THR A 349 -7.41 -24.67 -31.88
CA THR A 349 -7.17 -23.40 -32.59
C THR A 349 -8.44 -22.58 -32.63
N GLN A 350 -9.55 -23.18 -33.02
CA GLN A 350 -10.86 -22.54 -33.07
C GLN A 350 -11.32 -22.03 -31.70
N GLU A 351 -11.23 -22.86 -30.66
CA GLU A 351 -11.65 -22.48 -29.29
C GLU A 351 -10.89 -21.24 -28.77
N ASN A 352 -9.61 -21.11 -29.10
CA ASN A 352 -8.79 -19.96 -28.68
C ASN A 352 -9.21 -18.67 -29.40
N ASP A 353 -9.58 -18.77 -30.67
CA ASP A 353 -9.99 -17.59 -31.44
C ASP A 353 -11.36 -17.09 -30.97
N ASP A 354 -12.25 -17.99 -30.57
CA ASP A 354 -13.54 -17.62 -29.99
C ASP A 354 -13.38 -17.05 -28.57
N LEU A 355 -12.49 -17.61 -27.74
CA LEU A 355 -12.15 -17.06 -26.43
C LEU A 355 -11.52 -15.66 -26.49
N LYS A 356 -10.67 -15.40 -27.50
CA LYS A 356 -10.10 -14.07 -27.74
C LYS A 356 -11.16 -13.03 -28.09
N LYS A 357 -12.16 -13.40 -28.89
CA LYS A 357 -13.27 -12.50 -29.23
C LYS A 357 -14.10 -12.14 -27.99
N SER A 358 -14.37 -13.13 -27.12
CA SER A 358 -15.09 -12.89 -25.86
C SER A 358 -14.31 -11.97 -24.90
N LEU A 359 -12.99 -12.15 -24.81
CA LEU A 359 -12.13 -11.28 -23.99
C LEU A 359 -12.10 -9.83 -24.51
N GLU A 360 -12.09 -9.64 -25.83
CA GLU A 360 -12.12 -8.30 -26.42
C GLU A 360 -13.46 -7.59 -26.22
N LEU A 361 -14.57 -8.36 -26.21
CA LEU A 361 -15.88 -7.83 -25.86
C LEU A 361 -15.94 -7.38 -24.38
N GLU A 362 -15.35 -8.15 -23.47
CA GLU A 362 -15.25 -7.80 -22.03
C GLU A 362 -14.38 -6.56 -21.78
N ARG A 363 -13.27 -6.42 -22.51
CA ARG A 363 -12.43 -5.21 -22.47
C ARG A 363 -13.19 -3.95 -22.89
N ARG A 364 -14.00 -4.03 -23.95
CA ARG A 364 -14.87 -2.92 -24.38
C ARG A 364 -15.92 -2.56 -23.33
N SER A 365 -16.53 -3.56 -22.68
CA SER A 365 -17.49 -3.32 -21.60
C SER A 365 -16.84 -2.70 -20.36
N ARG A 366 -15.59 -3.07 -20.01
CA ARG A 366 -14.82 -2.44 -18.93
C ARG A 366 -14.52 -0.96 -19.16
N VAL A 367 -14.16 -0.59 -20.39
CA VAL A 367 -13.91 0.83 -20.73
C VAL A 367 -15.19 1.64 -20.53
N SER A 368 -16.34 1.10 -20.97
CA SER A 368 -17.65 1.73 -20.77
C SER A 368 -18.04 1.87 -19.28
N ILE A 369 -17.81 0.84 -18.46
CA ILE A 369 -18.10 0.89 -17.01
C ILE A 369 -17.16 1.87 -16.28
N ALA A 370 -15.88 1.93 -16.67
CA ALA A 370 -14.92 2.88 -16.11
C ALA A 370 -15.15 4.32 -16.58
N GLU A 371 -15.72 4.53 -17.78
CA GLU A 371 -16.22 5.83 -18.24
C GLU A 371 -17.45 6.26 -17.45
N PHE A 372 -18.42 5.36 -17.26
CA PHE A 372 -19.63 5.61 -16.46
C PHE A 372 -19.31 5.98 -15.01
N ALA A 373 -18.44 5.22 -14.33
CA ALA A 373 -18.03 5.53 -12.95
C ALA A 373 -17.22 6.85 -12.86
N ARG A 374 -16.42 7.19 -13.88
CA ARG A 374 -15.73 8.48 -13.95
C ARG A 374 -16.70 9.63 -14.16
N ASP A 375 -17.74 9.43 -14.96
CA ASP A 375 -18.77 10.44 -15.20
C ASP A 375 -19.65 10.67 -13.98
N ASP A 376 -19.99 9.63 -13.21
CA ASP A 376 -20.72 9.75 -11.94
C ASP A 376 -19.91 10.54 -10.89
N VAL A 377 -18.62 10.24 -10.74
CA VAL A 377 -17.72 11.00 -9.84
C VAL A 377 -17.57 12.45 -10.30
N ARG A 378 -17.44 12.67 -11.62
CA ARG A 378 -17.36 14.01 -12.21
C ARG A 378 -18.64 14.81 -12.00
N ASN A 379 -19.81 14.18 -12.11
CA ASN A 379 -21.09 14.83 -11.89
C ASN A 379 -21.31 15.15 -10.40
N ALA A 380 -20.98 14.22 -9.49
CA ALA A 380 -20.99 14.48 -8.05
C ALA A 380 -20.08 15.65 -7.65
N LEU A 381 -18.89 15.75 -8.27
CA LEU A 381 -17.97 16.87 -8.04
C LEU A 381 -18.53 18.21 -8.57
N LYS A 382 -19.22 18.20 -9.71
CA LYS A 382 -19.90 19.39 -10.25
C LYS A 382 -21.05 19.86 -9.35
N ASP A 383 -21.84 18.93 -8.81
CA ASP A 383 -22.94 19.24 -7.89
C ASP A 383 -22.42 19.85 -6.58
N GLU A 384 -21.32 19.30 -6.04
CA GLU A 384 -20.61 19.84 -4.87
C GLU A 384 -19.97 21.22 -5.11
N GLN A 385 -19.43 21.46 -6.31
CA GLN A 385 -18.93 22.78 -6.71
C GLN A 385 -20.07 23.79 -6.80
N LYS A 386 -21.23 23.38 -7.35
CA LYS A 386 -22.43 24.22 -7.48
C LYS A 386 -22.95 24.68 -6.12
N VAL A 387 -23.03 23.79 -5.13
CA VAL A 387 -23.43 24.16 -3.75
C VAL A 387 -22.47 25.20 -3.16
N THR A 388 -21.17 25.04 -3.41
CA THR A 388 -20.14 25.98 -2.90
C THR A 388 -20.21 27.35 -3.58
N THR A 389 -20.47 27.40 -4.88
CA THR A 389 -20.67 28.64 -5.63
C THR A 389 -21.94 29.35 -5.21
N ASP A 390 -23.04 28.63 -5.00
CA ASP A 390 -24.33 29.19 -4.59
C ASP A 390 -24.25 29.81 -3.19
N LEU A 391 -23.63 29.12 -2.23
CA LEU A 391 -23.39 29.67 -0.88
C LEU A 391 -22.49 30.91 -0.90
N THR A 392 -21.48 30.92 -1.78
CA THR A 392 -20.57 32.08 -1.92
C THR A 392 -21.25 33.27 -2.59
N ALA A 393 -22.12 33.04 -3.57
CA ALA A 393 -22.96 34.07 -4.18
C ALA A 393 -23.94 34.67 -3.17
N LYS A 394 -24.65 33.84 -2.40
CA LYS A 394 -25.56 34.28 -1.32
C LYS A 394 -24.83 35.12 -0.27
N LEU A 395 -23.62 34.70 0.15
CA LEU A 395 -22.80 35.45 1.10
C LEU A 395 -22.42 36.85 0.57
N THR A 396 -22.08 36.92 -0.72
CA THR A 396 -21.68 38.16 -1.39
C THR A 396 -22.87 39.12 -1.50
N GLN A 397 -24.03 38.61 -1.95
CA GLN A 397 -25.27 39.37 -2.07
C GLN A 397 -25.74 39.93 -0.71
N ALA A 398 -25.74 39.10 0.34
CA ALA A 398 -26.12 39.54 1.68
C ALA A 398 -25.15 40.59 2.25
N SER A 399 -23.84 40.46 1.98
CA SER A 399 -22.84 41.43 2.42
C SER A 399 -22.98 42.79 1.71
N GLN A 400 -23.31 42.78 0.41
CA GLN A 400 -23.57 44.00 -0.37
C GLN A 400 -24.86 44.71 0.04
N ALA A 401 -25.93 43.94 0.31
CA ALA A 401 -27.19 44.49 0.81
C ALA A 401 -26.98 45.19 2.17
N LEU A 402 -26.23 44.54 3.08
CA LEU A 402 -25.89 45.12 4.38
C LEU A 402 -25.10 46.44 4.25
N GLU A 403 -24.16 46.52 3.31
CA GLU A 403 -23.37 47.73 3.07
C GLU A 403 -24.19 48.86 2.44
N THR A 404 -25.14 48.52 1.57
CA THR A 404 -26.05 49.49 0.96
C THR A 404 -26.96 50.14 2.01
N GLU A 405 -27.53 49.32 2.90
CA GLU A 405 -28.36 49.82 4.00
C GLU A 405 -27.57 50.62 5.05
N ARG A 406 -26.29 50.27 5.29
CA ARG A 406 -25.39 51.09 6.11
C ARG A 406 -25.20 52.49 5.54
N LYS A 407 -24.93 52.59 4.23
CA LYS A 407 -24.76 53.88 3.54
C LYS A 407 -26.05 54.70 3.59
N ARG A 408 -27.21 54.10 3.31
CA ARG A 408 -28.52 54.77 3.39
C ARG A 408 -28.81 55.32 4.79
N THR A 409 -28.57 54.51 5.83
CA THR A 409 -28.72 54.94 7.23
C THR A 409 -27.79 56.12 7.55
N ALA A 410 -26.54 56.09 7.09
CA ALA A 410 -25.57 57.17 7.33
C ALA A 410 -26.01 58.49 6.69
N THR A 411 -26.53 58.47 5.46
CA THR A 411 -27.07 59.65 4.77
C THR A 411 -28.26 60.25 5.52
N LEU A 412 -29.24 59.42 5.91
CA LEU A 412 -30.41 59.88 6.68
C LEU A 412 -30.02 60.50 8.03
N VAL A 413 -29.05 59.92 8.73
CA VAL A 413 -28.51 60.48 9.98
C VAL A 413 -27.87 61.85 9.74
N GLN A 414 -27.15 62.02 8.62
CA GLN A 414 -26.54 63.29 8.23
C GLN A 414 -27.60 64.36 7.97
N GLU A 415 -28.65 64.02 7.20
CA GLU A 415 -29.78 64.92 6.89
C GLU A 415 -30.52 65.35 8.15
N VAL A 416 -30.87 64.41 9.04
CA VAL A 416 -31.52 64.72 10.33
C VAL A 416 -30.64 65.64 11.18
N THR A 417 -29.32 65.39 11.21
CA THR A 417 -28.36 66.20 11.97
C THR A 417 -28.25 67.62 11.39
N GLN A 418 -28.32 67.76 10.06
CA GLN A 418 -28.29 69.06 9.39
C GLN A 418 -29.58 69.84 9.62
N THR A 419 -30.75 69.21 9.47
CA THR A 419 -32.05 69.83 9.73
C THR A 419 -32.17 70.29 11.19
N LYS A 420 -31.68 69.49 12.15
CA LYS A 420 -31.63 69.86 13.56
C LYS A 420 -30.74 71.08 13.82
N ARG A 421 -29.57 71.17 13.16
CA ARG A 421 -28.66 72.33 13.25
C ARG A 421 -29.29 73.60 12.65
N ASN A 422 -29.92 73.49 11.49
CA ASN A 422 -30.61 74.63 10.86
C ASN A 422 -31.73 75.16 11.75
N LEU A 423 -32.51 74.28 12.38
CA LEU A 423 -33.56 74.65 13.33
C LEU A 423 -33.01 75.39 14.56
N GLU A 424 -31.86 74.97 15.07
CA GLU A 424 -31.21 75.60 16.22
C GLU A 424 -30.61 76.98 15.86
N LEU A 425 -30.01 77.10 14.67
CA LEU A 425 -29.52 78.39 14.15
C LEU A 425 -30.66 79.40 13.95
N GLU A 426 -31.81 78.95 13.45
CA GLU A 426 -32.97 79.82 13.24
C GLU A 426 -33.61 80.26 14.56
N ARG A 427 -33.60 79.39 15.59
CA ARG A 427 -33.97 79.78 16.97
C ARG A 427 -33.06 80.87 17.52
N GLN A 428 -31.77 80.82 17.22
CA GLN A 428 -30.78 81.80 17.69
C GLN A 428 -30.86 83.14 16.94
N ARG A 429 -31.36 83.17 15.70
CA ARG A 429 -31.47 84.38 14.86
C ARG A 429 -32.65 85.30 15.18
N ASN A 430 -33.62 84.88 16.01
CA ASN A 430 -34.84 85.65 16.34
C ASN A 430 -35.67 86.12 15.12
N THR A 431 -35.47 85.52 13.96
CA THR A 431 -36.32 85.68 12.77
C THR A 431 -37.55 84.78 12.91
N GLY A 432 -38.74 85.36 12.84
CA GLY A 432 -40.00 84.67 13.21
C GLY A 432 -40.42 83.59 12.21
N MET A 433 -39.90 82.36 12.34
CA MET A 433 -40.53 81.17 11.72
C MET A 433 -41.95 80.98 12.25
N SER A 434 -42.92 80.75 11.36
CA SER A 434 -44.30 80.47 11.76
C SER A 434 -44.41 79.15 12.54
N LEU A 435 -45.42 79.05 13.42
CA LEU A 435 -45.69 77.81 14.16
C LEU A 435 -45.98 76.63 13.22
N GLY A 436 -46.60 76.88 12.06
CA GLY A 436 -46.88 75.87 11.05
C GLY A 436 -45.64 75.35 10.30
N GLU A 437 -44.60 76.17 10.11
CA GLU A 437 -43.32 75.72 9.54
C GLU A 437 -42.52 74.88 10.54
N ARG A 438 -42.55 75.27 11.83
CA ARG A 438 -41.91 74.50 12.91
C ARG A 438 -42.58 73.13 13.12
N ALA A 439 -43.90 73.06 13.02
CA ALA A 439 -44.65 71.81 13.09
C ALA A 439 -44.28 70.88 11.91
N ARG A 440 -44.29 71.39 10.68
CA ARG A 440 -43.93 70.64 9.47
C ARG A 440 -42.50 70.06 9.53
N MET A 441 -41.52 70.85 9.96
CA MET A 441 -40.15 70.33 10.13
C MET A 441 -40.02 69.30 11.24
N ARG A 442 -40.77 69.42 12.34
CA ARG A 442 -40.78 68.42 13.42
C ARG A 442 -41.39 67.10 12.94
N GLU A 443 -42.48 67.16 12.18
CA GLU A 443 -43.08 66.00 11.52
C GLU A 443 -42.10 65.32 10.55
N THR A 444 -41.33 66.08 9.77
CA THR A 444 -40.27 65.52 8.91
C THR A 444 -39.18 64.81 9.71
N ILE A 445 -38.71 65.40 10.82
CA ILE A 445 -37.70 64.79 11.70
C ILE A 445 -38.22 63.50 12.32
N ASP A 446 -39.47 63.49 12.81
CA ASP A 446 -40.05 62.32 13.47
C ASP A 446 -40.35 61.20 12.45
N ALA A 447 -40.75 61.54 11.22
CA ALA A 447 -40.86 60.59 10.11
C ALA A 447 -39.49 59.97 9.75
N GLN A 448 -38.44 60.77 9.59
CA GLN A 448 -37.09 60.29 9.29
C GLN A 448 -36.49 59.44 10.43
N LYS A 449 -36.78 59.75 11.69
CA LYS A 449 -36.39 58.90 12.85
C LYS A 449 -37.08 57.54 12.82
N SER A 450 -38.38 57.51 12.47
CA SER A 450 -39.12 56.26 12.30
C SER A 450 -38.51 55.40 11.19
N GLU A 451 -38.14 56.03 10.07
CA GLU A 451 -37.43 55.34 8.96
C GLU A 451 -36.07 54.79 9.42
N ILE A 452 -35.25 55.58 10.13
CA ILE A 452 -33.97 55.11 10.69
C ILE A 452 -34.18 53.92 11.62
N SER A 453 -35.21 53.95 12.48
CA SER A 453 -35.52 52.84 13.38
C SER A 453 -35.90 51.56 12.61
N ALA A 454 -36.66 51.68 11.53
CA ALA A 454 -37.01 50.54 10.67
C ALA A 454 -35.77 49.96 9.96
N LEU A 455 -34.88 50.79 9.44
CA LEU A 455 -33.63 50.37 8.78
C LEU A 455 -32.67 49.67 9.76
N VAL A 456 -32.55 50.17 11.00
CA VAL A 456 -31.75 49.53 12.05
C VAL A 456 -32.27 48.13 12.38
N ASN A 457 -33.59 47.96 12.49
CA ASN A 457 -34.20 46.65 12.73
C ASN A 457 -33.94 45.69 11.55
N GLY A 458 -34.10 46.15 10.31
CA GLY A 458 -33.77 45.36 9.11
C GLY A 458 -32.29 44.95 9.04
N ARG A 459 -31.38 45.82 9.50
CA ARG A 459 -29.94 45.51 9.60
C ARG A 459 -29.63 44.40 10.60
N GLU A 460 -30.31 44.39 11.75
CA GLU A 460 -30.12 43.33 12.74
C GLU A 460 -30.69 41.98 12.26
N GLU A 461 -31.73 41.98 11.42
CA GLU A 461 -32.23 40.79 10.72
C GLU A 461 -31.18 40.25 9.72
N MET A 462 -30.69 41.11 8.82
CA MET A 462 -29.66 40.73 7.83
C MET A 462 -28.37 40.22 8.49
N LYS A 463 -27.97 40.79 9.64
CA LYS A 463 -26.83 40.27 10.42
C LYS A 463 -27.07 38.86 10.95
N ARG A 464 -28.30 38.53 11.36
CA ARG A 464 -28.67 37.19 11.82
C ARG A 464 -28.64 36.19 10.67
N GLU A 465 -29.19 36.55 9.51
CA GLU A 465 -29.11 35.72 8.29
C GLU A 465 -27.64 35.49 7.85
N LEU A 466 -26.82 36.54 7.83
CA LEU A 466 -25.40 36.44 7.48
C LEU A 466 -24.63 35.50 8.42
N LYS A 467 -24.96 35.50 9.72
CA LYS A 467 -24.37 34.60 10.71
C LYS A 467 -24.76 33.14 10.44
N MET A 468 -26.02 32.88 10.05
CA MET A 468 -26.46 31.53 9.68
C MET A 468 -25.74 31.01 8.45
N VAL A 469 -25.68 31.81 7.37
CA VAL A 469 -24.98 31.43 6.13
C VAL A 469 -23.48 31.19 6.35
N ARG A 470 -22.83 31.98 7.22
CA ARG A 470 -21.42 31.74 7.61
C ARG A 470 -21.23 30.42 8.35
N THR A 471 -22.18 30.06 9.21
CA THR A 471 -22.13 28.80 9.98
C THR A 471 -22.34 27.61 9.04
N GLU A 472 -23.29 27.70 8.12
CA GLU A 472 -23.55 26.67 7.10
C GLU A 472 -22.34 26.45 6.18
N LYS A 473 -21.72 27.55 5.71
CA LYS A 473 -20.48 27.48 4.92
C LYS A 473 -19.34 26.83 5.71
N LYS A 474 -19.20 27.13 7.01
CA LYS A 474 -18.19 26.52 7.87
C LYS A 474 -18.42 25.01 8.01
N ASN A 475 -19.64 24.58 8.32
CA ASN A 475 -19.99 23.16 8.45
C ASN A 475 -19.69 22.39 7.16
N GLU A 476 -19.95 22.99 6.00
CA GLU A 476 -19.68 22.38 4.70
C GLU A 476 -18.17 22.27 4.41
N VAL A 477 -17.38 23.27 4.81
CA VAL A 477 -15.91 23.21 4.76
C VAL A 477 -15.36 22.12 5.68
N ASP A 478 -15.86 22.02 6.91
CA ASP A 478 -15.44 21.01 7.89
C ASP A 478 -15.77 19.58 7.39
N ARG A 479 -16.93 19.38 6.76
CA ARG A 479 -17.30 18.11 6.12
C ARG A 479 -16.35 17.73 4.97
N LYS A 480 -15.99 18.70 4.12
CA LYS A 480 -15.01 18.50 3.03
C LYS A 480 -13.61 18.17 3.57
N TRP A 481 -13.22 18.81 4.67
CA TRP A 481 -11.96 18.53 5.34
C TRP A 481 -11.92 17.10 5.87
N GLU A 482 -13.00 16.61 6.49
CA GLU A 482 -13.08 15.24 7.00
C GLU A 482 -13.00 14.17 5.89
N VAL A 483 -13.67 14.40 4.75
CA VAL A 483 -13.57 13.52 3.57
C VAL A 483 -12.15 13.53 3.00
N THR A 484 -11.51 14.70 2.92
CA THR A 484 -10.13 14.86 2.44
C THR A 484 -9.14 14.12 3.34
N ILE A 485 -9.29 14.23 4.67
CA ILE A 485 -8.48 13.48 5.63
C ILE A 485 -8.62 11.98 5.42
N LYS A 486 -9.85 11.47 5.29
CA LYS A 486 -10.11 10.04 5.06
C LYS A 486 -9.49 9.56 3.75
N MET A 487 -9.55 10.37 2.69
CA MET A 487 -8.98 10.03 1.39
C MET A 487 -7.44 10.07 1.42
N ASN A 488 -6.84 11.06 2.06
CA ASN A 488 -5.40 11.15 2.25
C ASN A 488 -4.86 10.04 3.14
N ALA A 489 -5.59 9.64 4.18
CA ALA A 489 -5.24 8.47 4.99
C ALA A 489 -5.24 7.18 4.16
N LEU A 490 -6.20 7.04 3.23
CA LEU A 490 -6.27 5.91 2.31
C LEU A 490 -5.09 5.91 1.31
N ILE A 491 -4.77 7.08 0.74
CA ILE A 491 -3.65 7.28 -0.19
C ILE A 491 -2.31 7.01 0.50
N GLN A 492 -2.11 7.52 1.72
CA GLN A 492 -0.91 7.29 2.53
C GLN A 492 -0.75 5.79 2.84
N THR A 493 -1.84 5.10 3.19
CA THR A 493 -1.83 3.64 3.40
C THR A 493 -1.46 2.88 2.11
N MET A 494 -1.89 3.36 0.94
CA MET A 494 -1.53 2.77 -0.36
C MET A 494 -0.06 3.03 -0.74
N HIS A 495 0.51 4.19 -0.38
CA HIS A 495 1.93 4.50 -0.61
C HIS A 495 2.86 3.70 0.32
N GLU A 496 2.50 3.54 1.60
CA GLU A 496 3.21 2.66 2.54
C GLU A 496 3.23 1.19 2.06
N TRP A 497 2.22 0.81 1.25
CA TRP A 497 2.12 -0.49 0.59
C TRP A 497 3.09 -0.66 -0.61
N GLU A 498 3.50 0.44 -1.26
CA GLU A 498 4.45 0.45 -2.37
C GLU A 498 5.92 0.42 -1.92
N GLU A 499 6.24 1.08 -0.82
CA GLU A 499 7.61 1.10 -0.28
C GLU A 499 8.01 -0.25 0.34
N CYS A 500 7.05 -0.97 0.97
CA CYS A 500 7.28 -2.30 1.53
C CYS A 500 7.66 -3.37 0.46
N ARG A 501 7.32 -3.13 -0.82
CA ARG A 501 7.71 -4.00 -1.95
C ARG A 501 9.23 -4.01 -2.22
N HIS A 502 9.99 -3.03 -1.71
CA HIS A 502 11.40 -2.84 -2.05
C HIS A 502 12.41 -3.34 -1.00
N CYS A 503 11.99 -3.66 0.23
CA CYS A 503 12.95 -3.95 1.32
C CYS A 503 13.26 -5.44 1.58
N GLY A 504 12.46 -6.39 1.09
CA GLY A 504 12.80 -7.83 1.17
C GLY A 504 12.93 -8.45 2.58
N ALA A 505 12.62 -7.73 3.66
CA ALA A 505 12.75 -8.23 5.04
C ALA A 505 11.56 -9.09 5.50
N ASP A 506 11.86 -10.22 6.16
CA ASP A 506 10.89 -11.14 6.75
C ASP A 506 10.23 -10.56 8.02
N PHE A 507 8.90 -10.61 8.08
CA PHE A 507 8.10 -10.09 9.19
C PHE A 507 8.10 -11.04 10.40
N GLY A 508 8.57 -10.57 11.56
CA GLY A 508 8.05 -11.00 12.87
C GLY A 508 9.01 -11.70 13.84
N THR A 509 9.81 -10.92 14.59
CA THR A 509 10.11 -11.22 16.00
C THR A 509 10.23 -9.93 16.80
N LEU A 510 9.36 -9.73 17.81
CA LEU A 510 9.57 -8.75 18.89
C LEU A 510 9.56 -9.51 20.21
N ARG A 511 10.73 -9.63 20.85
CA ARG A 511 10.84 -9.93 22.30
C ARG A 511 10.63 -8.63 23.07
N GLY A 512 9.91 -8.75 24.19
CA GLY A 512 9.21 -7.63 24.82
C GLY A 512 10.03 -6.63 25.63
N SER A 513 9.37 -5.53 25.95
CA SER A 513 9.56 -4.73 27.15
C SER A 513 8.33 -3.82 27.35
N THR A 514 8.00 -3.57 28.61
CA THR A 514 6.72 -3.13 29.16
C THR A 514 6.49 -1.61 29.10
N ASN A 515 5.25 -1.21 28.77
CA ASN A 515 4.56 0.10 28.96
C ASN A 515 5.18 1.40 28.41
N PRO A 516 4.41 2.11 27.53
CA PRO A 516 4.29 3.57 27.61
C PRO A 516 2.82 4.07 27.64
N SER A 517 2.66 5.33 28.05
CA SER A 517 1.40 6.00 28.43
C SER A 517 0.52 6.47 27.24
N PRO A 518 -0.74 6.93 27.47
CA PRO A 518 -1.79 7.06 26.44
C PRO A 518 -1.69 8.23 25.45
N SER A 519 -0.62 9.02 25.40
CA SER A 519 -0.59 10.28 24.60
C SER A 519 0.04 10.18 23.21
N LEU A 520 0.48 9.00 22.74
CA LEU A 520 1.22 8.83 21.47
C LEU A 520 0.40 8.30 20.27
N PHE A 521 -0.93 8.30 20.31
CA PHE A 521 -1.75 7.51 19.38
C PHE A 521 -2.03 8.10 17.98
N ILE A 522 -1.49 9.26 17.59
CA ILE A 522 -1.88 9.94 16.32
C ILE A 522 -0.87 9.82 15.17
N PHE A 523 0.38 9.38 15.39
CA PHE A 523 1.34 9.20 14.30
C PHE A 523 2.14 7.90 14.49
N GLY A 524 1.67 6.82 13.88
CA GLY A 524 2.34 5.52 13.90
C GLY A 524 2.77 5.10 12.51
N ILE A 525 3.88 5.65 12.01
CA ILE A 525 4.60 5.09 10.87
C ILE A 525 5.49 3.96 11.42
N LEU A 526 5.13 2.71 11.13
CA LEU A 526 5.90 1.52 11.49
C LEU A 526 6.85 1.18 10.34
N TYR A 527 8.12 1.57 10.44
CA TYR A 527 9.19 1.05 9.58
C TYR A 527 10.02 -0.01 10.32
N CYS A 528 10.45 -1.02 9.57
CA CYS A 528 11.17 -2.22 10.01
C CYS A 528 12.63 -1.89 10.37
N PRO A 529 13.11 -2.15 11.60
CA PRO A 529 14.52 -1.98 11.95
C PRO A 529 15.28 -3.27 11.62
N ASP A 530 16.12 -3.25 10.58
CA ASP A 530 17.14 -4.28 10.38
C ASP A 530 18.46 -3.87 11.02
N SER A 531 19.08 -4.84 11.68
CA SER A 531 20.46 -4.88 12.20
C SER A 531 20.82 -4.04 13.44
N ASN A 532 20.70 -4.69 14.60
CA ASN A 532 21.80 -4.79 15.57
C ASN A 532 22.41 -3.48 16.12
N MET A 533 21.61 -2.44 16.40
CA MET A 533 22.09 -1.34 17.24
C MET A 533 21.66 -1.60 18.69
N SER A 534 22.62 -1.97 19.53
CA SER A 534 22.58 -1.58 20.95
C SER A 534 22.15 -0.10 21.04
N PRO A 535 21.33 0.33 22.02
CA PRO A 535 21.07 1.76 22.20
C PRO A 535 22.42 2.48 22.15
N SER A 536 22.60 3.34 21.14
CA SER A 536 23.87 4.01 20.96
C SER A 536 24.09 4.81 22.23
N ASN A 537 25.05 4.42 23.06
CA ASN A 537 25.33 5.13 24.31
C ASN A 537 25.96 6.52 24.05
N GLY A 538 25.87 7.00 22.80
CA GLY A 538 26.47 8.22 22.29
C GLY A 538 25.57 9.44 22.48
N LYS A 539 26.20 10.61 22.33
CA LYS A 539 25.54 11.90 22.30
C LYS A 539 25.55 12.41 20.86
N TYR A 540 24.46 13.00 20.38
CA TYR A 540 24.33 13.49 18.99
C TYR A 540 23.78 14.90 18.96
N VAL A 541 24.30 15.70 18.02
CA VAL A 541 23.69 16.96 17.59
C VAL A 541 23.54 16.91 16.08
N VAL A 542 22.31 17.03 15.61
CA VAL A 542 21.96 17.11 14.19
C VAL A 542 21.76 18.58 13.82
N PHE A 543 22.56 19.08 12.88
CA PHE A 543 22.51 20.46 12.44
C PHE A 543 21.71 20.62 11.16
N ASP A 544 20.86 21.63 11.11
CA ASP A 544 20.56 22.26 9.83
C ASP A 544 21.84 22.86 9.23
N ILE A 545 21.94 22.89 7.89
CA ILE A 545 23.18 23.26 7.22
C ILE A 545 23.12 24.64 6.57
N VAL A 546 22.20 24.86 5.61
CA VAL A 546 22.16 26.11 4.84
C VAL A 546 21.38 27.15 5.64
N GLY A 547 21.93 28.35 5.85
CA GLY A 547 21.38 29.38 6.73
C GLY A 547 21.85 29.23 8.19
N THR A 548 22.07 27.99 8.65
CA THR A 548 22.62 27.69 9.98
C THR A 548 24.15 27.62 9.98
N CYS A 549 24.72 26.57 9.35
CA CYS A 549 26.16 26.33 9.31
C CYS A 549 26.87 27.16 8.24
N VAL A 550 26.22 27.34 7.08
CA VAL A 550 26.74 28.14 5.95
C VAL A 550 25.86 29.36 5.70
N GLU A 551 26.46 30.47 5.29
CA GLU A 551 25.77 31.76 5.13
C GLU A 551 25.56 32.18 3.67
N TYR A 552 24.63 33.12 3.44
CA TYR A 552 24.18 33.52 2.11
C TYR A 552 24.97 34.69 1.50
N ASP A 553 26.07 35.11 2.12
CA ASP A 553 26.83 36.29 1.68
C ASP A 553 27.37 36.12 0.26
N LYS A 554 27.88 34.93 -0.09
CA LYS A 554 28.35 34.62 -1.46
C LYS A 554 27.25 34.68 -2.51
N LEU A 555 26.02 34.31 -2.14
CA LEU A 555 24.87 34.48 -3.01
C LEU A 555 24.55 35.97 -3.19
N THR A 556 24.58 36.75 -2.11
CA THR A 556 24.33 38.19 -2.15
C THR A 556 25.38 38.92 -3.00
N GLU A 557 26.66 38.63 -2.80
CA GLU A 557 27.77 39.13 -3.62
C GLU A 557 27.57 38.78 -5.11
N ALA A 558 27.11 37.56 -5.41
CA ALA A 558 26.85 37.15 -6.78
C ALA A 558 25.68 37.93 -7.41
N VAL A 559 24.59 38.17 -6.68
CA VAL A 559 23.47 39.01 -7.16
C VAL A 559 23.92 40.46 -7.36
N GLU A 560 24.66 41.03 -6.41
CA GLU A 560 25.19 42.39 -6.50
C GLU A 560 26.11 42.54 -7.71
N LYS A 561 27.01 41.58 -7.92
CA LYS A 561 27.94 41.59 -9.06
C LYS A 561 27.24 41.49 -10.41
N GLN A 562 26.20 40.67 -10.54
CA GLN A 562 25.54 40.45 -11.83
C GLN A 562 24.45 41.47 -12.14
N LEU A 563 23.67 41.86 -11.14
CA LEU A 563 22.43 42.63 -11.32
C LEU A 563 22.34 43.85 -10.40
N GLY A 564 23.33 44.13 -9.56
CA GLY A 564 23.26 45.18 -8.53
C GLY A 564 22.85 46.55 -9.07
N ASP A 565 23.55 47.07 -10.08
CA ASP A 565 23.23 48.37 -10.67
C ASP A 565 21.81 48.42 -11.27
N LYS A 566 21.38 47.33 -11.93
CA LYS A 566 20.03 47.22 -12.51
C LYS A 566 18.96 47.17 -11.43
N LEU A 567 19.18 46.40 -10.38
CA LEU A 567 18.24 46.25 -9.27
C LEU A 567 18.08 47.57 -8.50
N LEU A 568 19.20 48.26 -8.25
CA LEU A 568 19.18 49.56 -7.57
C LEU A 568 18.45 50.63 -8.39
N ALA A 569 18.57 50.61 -9.72
CA ALA A 569 17.81 51.52 -10.60
C ALA A 569 16.29 51.33 -10.47
N GLU A 570 15.83 50.12 -10.14
CA GLU A 570 14.43 49.78 -9.86
C GLU A 570 14.07 49.92 -8.37
N ASN A 571 14.94 50.52 -7.55
CA ASN A 571 14.81 50.64 -6.10
C ASN A 571 14.73 49.28 -5.35
N VAL A 572 15.29 48.23 -5.94
CA VAL A 572 15.38 46.90 -5.34
C VAL A 572 16.76 46.71 -4.73
N LYS A 573 16.82 46.59 -3.39
CA LYS A 573 18.08 46.26 -2.71
C LYS A 573 18.43 44.78 -2.97
N PRO A 574 19.63 44.45 -3.49
CA PRO A 574 20.02 43.06 -3.78
C PRO A 574 19.86 42.10 -2.59
N SER A 575 20.30 42.52 -1.40
CA SER A 575 20.17 41.71 -0.17
C SER A 575 18.69 41.44 0.20
N LEU A 576 17.79 42.40 -0.04
CA LEU A 576 16.36 42.21 0.21
C LEU A 576 15.75 41.21 -0.76
N LEU A 577 16.14 41.28 -2.04
CA LEU A 577 15.72 40.31 -3.05
C LEU A 577 16.20 38.89 -2.69
N VAL A 578 17.45 38.74 -2.26
CA VAL A 578 18.02 37.44 -1.84
C VAL A 578 17.24 36.86 -0.66
N ASN A 579 17.01 37.66 0.40
CA ASN A 579 16.25 37.21 1.57
C ASN A 579 14.84 36.76 1.17
N LEU A 580 14.11 37.57 0.42
CA LEU A 580 12.75 37.22 -0.02
C LEU A 580 12.73 36.00 -0.94
N TRP A 581 13.79 35.81 -1.74
CA TRP A 581 13.90 34.67 -2.64
C TRP A 581 14.13 33.36 -1.88
N ILE A 582 14.99 33.36 -0.85
CA ILE A 582 15.18 32.22 0.05
C ILE A 582 13.86 31.88 0.74
N GLU A 583 13.24 32.85 1.42
CA GLU A 583 11.97 32.68 2.14
C GLU A 583 10.84 32.16 1.24
N ALA A 584 10.72 32.71 0.03
CA ALA A 584 9.73 32.23 -0.93
C ALA A 584 10.03 30.80 -1.39
N SER A 585 11.30 30.45 -1.54
CA SER A 585 11.72 29.12 -1.98
C SER A 585 11.52 28.08 -0.91
N GLU A 586 11.86 28.36 0.34
CA GLU A 586 11.57 27.49 1.47
C GLU A 586 10.07 27.25 1.61
N ARG A 587 9.26 28.31 1.54
CA ARG A 587 7.79 28.19 1.57
C ARG A 587 7.24 27.31 0.44
N GLU A 588 7.68 27.53 -0.79
CA GLU A 588 7.19 26.76 -1.95
C GLU A 588 7.68 25.31 -1.87
N PHE A 589 8.90 25.07 -1.40
CA PHE A 589 9.44 23.73 -1.14
C PHE A 589 8.60 22.99 -0.09
N THR A 590 8.23 23.66 1.01
CA THR A 590 7.28 23.15 2.00
C THR A 590 5.93 22.84 1.37
N TYR A 591 5.35 23.76 0.59
CA TYR A 591 4.03 23.56 -0.04
C TYR A 591 4.01 22.39 -1.01
N LEU A 592 5.09 22.18 -1.76
CA LEU A 592 5.24 20.98 -2.57
C LEU A 592 5.23 19.74 -1.69
N SER A 593 6.06 19.70 -0.64
CA SER A 593 6.16 18.54 0.27
C SER A 593 4.80 18.15 0.86
N ILE A 594 4.10 19.11 1.49
CA ILE A 594 2.81 18.83 2.15
C ILE A 594 1.68 18.50 1.17
N THR A 595 1.87 18.78 -0.12
CA THR A 595 0.95 18.39 -1.20
C THR A 595 1.38 17.11 -1.93
N GLY A 596 2.38 16.39 -1.42
CA GLY A 596 2.85 15.13 -1.99
C GLY A 596 3.62 15.30 -3.31
N ARG A 597 4.21 16.48 -3.52
CA ARG A 597 5.06 16.78 -4.69
C ARG A 597 6.46 17.11 -4.22
N TYR A 598 7.45 16.74 -5.02
CA TYR A 598 8.83 17.00 -4.70
C TYR A 598 9.60 17.39 -5.97
N ILE A 599 10.49 18.36 -5.82
CA ILE A 599 11.49 18.78 -6.80
C ILE A 599 12.73 19.19 -6.01
N GLU A 600 13.91 18.99 -6.58
CA GLU A 600 15.17 19.39 -5.94
C GLU A 600 15.19 20.90 -5.66
N PHE A 601 15.71 21.27 -4.50
CA PHE A 601 15.61 22.65 -4.00
C PHE A 601 16.28 23.65 -4.94
N ASP A 602 17.42 23.31 -5.55
CA ASP A 602 18.17 24.18 -6.47
C ASP A 602 17.39 24.53 -7.75
N LYS A 603 16.63 23.57 -8.30
CA LYS A 603 15.76 23.76 -9.47
C LYS A 603 14.58 24.66 -9.13
N LEU A 604 13.95 24.43 -7.96
CA LEU A 604 12.89 25.28 -7.46
C LEU A 604 13.38 26.70 -7.20
N PHE A 605 14.51 26.82 -6.51
CA PHE A 605 15.18 28.08 -6.19
C PHE A 605 15.46 28.87 -7.47
N SER A 606 16.19 28.29 -8.43
CA SER A 606 16.49 28.92 -9.72
C SER A 606 15.24 29.39 -10.47
N SER A 607 14.17 28.58 -10.45
CA SER A 607 12.92 28.89 -11.16
C SER A 607 12.17 30.06 -10.52
N LEU A 608 12.22 30.18 -9.18
CA LEU A 608 11.52 31.22 -8.45
C LEU A 608 12.17 32.60 -8.60
N PHE A 609 13.43 32.69 -9.00
CA PHE A 609 14.13 33.97 -9.17
C PHE A 609 13.33 34.98 -10.03
N TYR A 610 12.82 34.54 -11.18
CA TYR A 610 12.01 35.40 -12.06
C TYR A 610 10.69 35.85 -11.42
N ARG A 611 10.08 34.99 -10.59
CA ARG A 611 8.88 35.35 -9.83
C ARG A 611 9.21 36.43 -8.79
N MET A 612 10.38 36.33 -8.16
CA MET A 612 10.82 37.33 -7.19
C MET A 612 11.08 38.69 -7.82
N LEU A 613 11.67 38.72 -9.03
CA LEU A 613 11.80 39.97 -9.80
C LEU A 613 10.44 40.60 -10.10
N TRP A 614 9.46 39.80 -10.55
CA TRP A 614 8.10 40.30 -10.80
C TRP A 614 7.47 40.89 -9.53
N LEU A 615 7.56 40.17 -8.41
CA LEU A 615 7.02 40.65 -7.12
C LEU A 615 7.76 41.88 -6.59
N ALA A 616 9.01 42.09 -7.00
CA ALA A 616 9.78 43.29 -6.70
C ALA A 616 9.42 44.49 -7.61
N GLY A 617 8.48 44.34 -8.54
CA GLY A 617 8.00 45.40 -9.42
C GLY A 617 8.63 45.41 -10.82
N ILE A 618 9.42 44.40 -11.17
CA ILE A 618 10.06 44.30 -12.50
C ILE A 618 9.08 43.60 -13.46
N GLU A 619 8.45 44.38 -14.35
CA GLU A 619 7.39 43.90 -15.25
C GLU A 619 7.88 42.88 -16.29
N GLU A 620 9.15 42.93 -16.70
CA GLU A 620 9.71 41.98 -17.68
C GLU A 620 10.90 41.19 -17.11
N PRO A 621 10.68 40.27 -16.14
CA PRO A 621 11.76 39.59 -15.39
C PRO A 621 12.78 38.88 -16.26
N ARG A 622 12.33 38.21 -17.33
CA ARG A 622 13.18 37.40 -18.22
C ARG A 622 13.99 38.26 -19.20
N SER A 623 13.55 39.49 -19.44
CA SER A 623 14.29 40.48 -20.20
C SER A 623 15.29 41.22 -19.29
N PHE A 624 14.92 41.42 -18.03
CA PHE A 624 15.75 42.08 -17.02
C PHE A 624 16.99 41.25 -16.65
N ALA A 625 16.78 39.95 -16.36
CA ALA A 625 17.82 38.98 -16.07
C ALA A 625 17.76 37.81 -17.06
N SER A 626 18.88 37.54 -17.73
CA SER A 626 18.97 36.42 -18.67
C SER A 626 19.20 35.09 -17.95
N GLY A 627 19.01 33.97 -18.65
CA GLY A 627 19.37 32.64 -18.12
C GLY A 627 20.85 32.56 -17.70
N ALA A 628 21.75 33.18 -18.45
CA ALA A 628 23.18 33.22 -18.13
C ALA A 628 23.49 34.05 -16.87
N ASP A 629 22.68 35.07 -16.55
CA ASP A 629 22.83 35.82 -15.31
C ASP A 629 22.46 34.95 -14.11
N ILE A 630 21.35 34.19 -14.22
CA ILE A 630 20.94 33.25 -13.18
C ILE A 630 21.97 32.15 -12.98
N GLU A 631 22.52 31.56 -14.06
CA GLU A 631 23.57 30.56 -13.94
C GLU A 631 24.78 31.06 -13.13
N LYS A 632 25.20 32.31 -13.36
CA LYS A 632 26.30 32.93 -12.60
C LYS A 632 25.93 33.24 -11.15
N ILE A 633 24.68 33.67 -10.90
CA ILE A 633 24.17 33.90 -9.54
C ILE A 633 24.10 32.59 -8.76
N MET A 634 23.57 31.54 -9.39
CA MET A 634 23.48 30.19 -8.83
C MET A 634 24.86 29.60 -8.57
N HIS A 635 25.89 29.95 -9.34
CA HIS A 635 27.26 29.58 -8.98
C HIS A 635 27.68 30.17 -7.62
N GLY A 636 27.28 31.40 -7.28
CA GLY A 636 27.48 31.96 -5.94
C GLY A 636 26.77 31.15 -4.85
N TYR A 637 25.57 30.63 -5.12
CA TYR A 637 24.85 29.71 -4.22
C TYR A 637 25.53 28.33 -4.07
N MET A 638 26.38 27.93 -5.01
CA MET A 638 27.18 26.69 -4.94
C MET A 638 28.53 26.91 -4.24
N GLU A 639 28.87 28.16 -3.94
CA GLU A 639 30.13 28.59 -3.35
C GLU A 639 29.94 29.21 -1.96
N LEU A 640 28.80 28.94 -1.29
CA LEU A 640 28.56 29.42 0.07
C LEU A 640 29.67 29.00 1.04
N GLU A 641 29.94 29.83 2.04
CA GLU A 641 31.01 29.61 3.00
C GLU A 641 30.44 29.27 4.39
N PRO A 642 31.11 28.38 5.15
CA PRO A 642 30.79 28.16 6.55
C PRO A 642 30.94 29.40 7.41
N ARG A 643 30.09 29.54 8.43
CA ARG A 643 30.17 30.65 9.39
C ARG A 643 31.50 30.60 10.16
N PRO A 644 32.08 31.76 10.52
CA PRO A 644 33.42 31.83 11.13
C PRO A 644 33.59 31.01 12.43
N ASP A 645 32.53 30.89 13.24
CA ASP A 645 32.54 30.18 14.53
C ASP A 645 32.09 28.72 14.44
N LEU A 646 31.77 28.21 13.24
CA LEU A 646 31.27 26.85 13.04
C LEU A 646 32.30 25.78 13.44
N LYS A 647 33.57 25.99 13.06
CA LYS A 647 34.65 25.06 13.38
C LYS A 647 34.81 24.92 14.90
N GLU A 648 34.80 26.04 15.61
CA GLU A 648 34.89 26.06 17.08
C GLU A 648 33.69 25.34 17.71
N CYS A 649 32.47 25.58 17.21
CA CYS A 649 31.26 24.89 17.65
C CYS A 649 31.39 23.36 17.51
N PHE A 650 31.80 22.87 16.34
CA PHE A 650 31.96 21.43 16.09
C PHE A 650 33.08 20.83 16.96
N ASP A 651 34.21 21.51 17.10
CA ASP A 651 35.32 21.05 17.93
C ASP A 651 34.92 20.94 19.40
N LYS A 652 34.16 21.91 19.94
CA LYS A 652 33.61 21.87 21.31
C LYS A 652 32.67 20.67 21.52
N LEU A 653 31.71 20.47 20.61
CA LEU A 653 30.77 19.35 20.69
C LEU A 653 31.48 18.00 20.64
N ARG A 654 32.44 17.84 19.71
CA ARG A 654 33.25 16.62 19.59
C ARG A 654 34.10 16.36 20.84
N ALA A 655 34.74 17.39 21.38
CA ALA A 655 35.50 17.29 22.63
C ALA A 655 34.63 16.86 23.83
N ALA A 656 33.34 17.24 23.83
CA ALA A 656 32.36 16.81 24.83
C ALA A 656 31.70 15.44 24.54
N GLY A 657 32.18 14.71 23.52
CA GLY A 657 31.72 13.37 23.16
C GLY A 657 30.46 13.32 22.31
N PHE A 658 30.07 14.45 21.69
CA PHE A 658 28.98 14.46 20.71
C PHE A 658 29.47 14.06 19.32
N THR A 659 28.67 13.26 18.64
CA THR A 659 28.75 13.06 17.20
C THR A 659 27.94 14.14 16.50
N VAL A 660 28.59 14.92 15.64
CA VAL A 660 27.95 15.97 14.83
C VAL A 660 27.43 15.36 13.54
N ARG A 661 26.14 15.53 13.27
CA ARG A 661 25.45 15.14 12.03
C ARG A 661 24.74 16.34 11.40
N GLY A 662 24.28 16.19 10.16
CA GLY A 662 23.62 17.23 9.39
C GLY A 662 22.34 16.73 8.73
N LEU A 663 21.29 17.55 8.71
CA LEU A 663 20.07 17.34 7.95
C LEU A 663 19.83 18.57 7.06
N THR A 664 19.92 18.39 5.74
CA THR A 664 19.87 19.49 4.78
C THR A 664 18.78 19.31 3.72
N ALA A 665 18.23 20.43 3.24
CA ALA A 665 17.33 20.47 2.08
C ALA A 665 18.07 20.38 0.72
N GLY A 666 19.40 20.36 0.71
CA GLY A 666 20.20 20.38 -0.52
C GLY A 666 20.88 19.06 -0.87
N ASP A 667 21.45 19.02 -2.07
CA ASP A 667 22.26 17.90 -2.56
C ASP A 667 23.54 17.68 -1.71
N PHE A 668 23.91 16.39 -1.58
CA PHE A 668 25.04 15.93 -0.76
C PHE A 668 26.38 16.52 -1.17
N ASP A 669 26.72 16.46 -2.46
CA ASP A 669 28.07 16.79 -2.92
C ASP A 669 28.33 18.29 -2.80
N ARG A 670 27.31 19.11 -3.06
CA ARG A 670 27.36 20.55 -2.83
C ARG A 670 27.63 20.89 -1.36
N VAL A 671 26.87 20.28 -0.46
CA VAL A 671 26.92 20.60 0.97
C VAL A 671 28.25 20.17 1.59
N LEU A 672 28.75 18.98 1.24
CA LEU A 672 30.07 18.52 1.68
C LEU A 672 31.20 19.42 1.15
N GLY A 673 31.06 19.93 -0.08
CA GLY A 673 32.03 20.85 -0.69
C GLY A 673 32.27 22.13 0.12
N TYR A 674 31.27 22.63 0.87
CA TYR A 674 31.45 23.80 1.75
C TYR A 674 32.42 23.52 2.89
N PHE A 675 32.29 22.35 3.51
CA PHE A 675 33.12 21.92 4.64
C PHE A 675 34.56 21.63 4.18
N ASP A 676 34.70 20.93 3.05
CA ASP A 676 36.00 20.58 2.47
C ASP A 676 36.83 21.83 2.15
N LYS A 677 36.23 22.84 1.50
CA LYS A 677 36.89 24.10 1.16
C LYS A 677 37.34 24.89 2.39
N ALA A 678 36.57 24.80 3.48
CA ALA A 678 36.89 25.45 4.76
C ALA A 678 37.83 24.63 5.65
N GLY A 679 38.23 23.42 5.23
CA GLY A 679 39.06 22.53 6.06
C GLY A 679 38.35 22.07 7.34
N ILE A 680 37.02 22.01 7.33
CA ILE A 680 36.21 21.51 8.44
C ILE A 680 35.88 20.05 8.16
N GLU A 681 36.38 19.13 8.98
CA GLU A 681 36.09 17.71 8.81
C GLU A 681 34.60 17.44 9.02
N PHE A 682 33.93 16.85 8.02
CA PHE A 682 32.53 16.44 8.09
C PHE A 682 32.31 15.13 7.32
N PRO A 683 32.21 13.97 8.01
CA PRO A 683 32.04 12.68 7.35
C PRO A 683 30.77 12.60 6.51
N LYS A 684 30.85 11.99 5.32
CA LYS A 684 29.72 11.90 4.38
C LYS A 684 28.52 11.15 4.98
N GLU A 685 28.78 10.11 5.76
CA GLU A 685 27.79 9.30 6.50
C GLU A 685 27.03 10.09 7.58
N HIS A 686 27.56 11.24 7.99
CA HIS A 686 26.94 12.11 8.98
C HIS A 686 25.99 13.13 8.35
N LEU A 687 25.97 13.26 7.02
CA LEU A 687 25.03 14.13 6.31
C LEU A 687 23.81 13.32 5.87
N ILE A 688 22.64 13.96 5.96
CA ILE A 688 21.36 13.43 5.51
C ILE A 688 20.70 14.52 4.65
N SER A 689 20.24 14.15 3.45
CA SER A 689 19.55 15.06 2.54
C SER A 689 18.07 14.71 2.43
N CYS A 690 17.22 15.74 2.45
CA CYS A 690 15.80 15.67 2.11
C CYS A 690 15.54 15.01 0.74
N ASP A 691 16.49 15.12 -0.19
CA ASP A 691 16.39 14.57 -1.54
C ASP A 691 16.31 13.04 -1.53
N SER A 692 16.88 12.39 -0.49
CA SER A 692 16.80 10.94 -0.31
C SER A 692 15.40 10.45 0.09
N PHE A 693 14.56 11.35 0.61
CA PHE A 693 13.21 11.01 1.09
C PHE A 693 12.11 11.55 0.17
N GLY A 694 12.44 12.48 -0.75
CA GLY A 694 11.44 13.19 -1.55
C GLY A 694 10.50 14.04 -0.69
N VAL A 695 10.99 14.60 0.41
CA VAL A 695 10.23 15.40 1.38
C VAL A 695 11.01 16.67 1.70
N GLY A 696 10.32 17.81 1.73
CA GLY A 696 10.92 19.11 2.08
C GLY A 696 10.60 19.54 3.51
N LYS A 697 11.57 20.16 4.19
CA LYS A 697 11.33 20.76 5.51
C LYS A 697 10.26 21.88 5.44
N PRO A 698 9.49 22.15 6.51
CA PRO A 698 9.43 21.46 7.79
C PRO A 698 8.42 20.30 7.87
N ASP A 699 8.14 19.59 6.78
CA ASP A 699 7.35 18.36 6.88
C ASP A 699 8.00 17.42 7.91
N LEU A 700 7.22 16.96 8.91
CA LEU A 700 7.73 16.18 10.02
C LEU A 700 8.42 14.89 9.55
N LYS A 701 8.04 14.38 8.37
CA LYS A 701 8.69 13.22 7.73
C LYS A 701 10.19 13.46 7.46
N ALA A 702 10.62 14.70 7.23
CA ALA A 702 12.02 15.04 7.00
C ALA A 702 12.92 14.76 8.22
N TYR A 703 12.37 14.83 9.44
CA TYR A 703 13.11 14.59 10.68
C TYR A 703 12.90 13.18 11.23
N ALA A 704 11.75 12.56 10.93
CA ALA A 704 11.30 11.31 11.52
C ALA A 704 12.32 10.17 11.36
N SER A 705 12.89 10.01 10.17
CA SER A 705 13.88 8.94 9.92
C SER A 705 15.13 9.11 10.78
N THR A 706 15.69 10.33 10.82
CA THR A 706 16.88 10.64 11.64
C THR A 706 16.59 10.51 13.13
N PHE A 707 15.41 10.95 13.57
CA PHE A 707 15.01 10.79 14.97
C PHE A 707 14.92 9.32 15.35
N GLU A 708 14.22 8.51 14.55
CA GLU A 708 14.01 7.10 14.81
C GLU A 708 15.33 6.31 14.83
N GLU A 709 16.28 6.65 13.96
CA GLU A 709 17.64 6.10 13.97
C GLU A 709 18.37 6.40 15.30
N LEU A 710 18.21 7.62 15.82
CA LEU A 710 19.04 8.12 16.93
C LEU A 710 18.33 8.18 18.28
N LYS A 711 17.03 7.89 18.39
CA LYS A 711 16.24 8.07 19.62
C LYS A 711 16.71 7.23 20.81
N GLY A 712 17.55 6.22 20.58
CA GLY A 712 18.21 5.42 21.62
C GLY A 712 19.45 6.10 22.23
N ALA A 713 19.86 7.26 21.71
CA ALA A 713 21.00 8.04 22.18
C ALA A 713 20.82 8.56 23.61
N LYS A 714 21.94 8.75 24.33
CA LYS A 714 21.93 9.41 25.64
C LYS A 714 21.46 10.86 25.51
N GLU A 715 21.90 11.52 24.46
CA GLU A 715 21.58 12.92 24.14
C GLU A 715 21.32 13.03 22.65
N LEU A 716 20.19 13.64 22.28
CA LEU A 716 19.80 13.84 20.88
C LEU A 716 19.24 15.25 20.70
N TRP A 717 20.06 16.10 20.09
CA TRP A 717 19.75 17.50 19.85
C TRP A 717 19.56 17.76 18.36
N PHE A 718 18.67 18.71 18.05
CA PHE A 718 18.58 19.34 16.75
C PHE A 718 18.93 20.83 16.89
N ALA A 719 19.85 21.31 16.06
CA ALA A 719 20.39 22.65 16.10
C ALA A 719 20.16 23.38 14.77
N ALA A 720 19.52 24.55 14.81
CA ALA A 720 19.36 25.40 13.63
C ALA A 720 19.30 26.89 13.97
N ALA A 721 19.54 27.72 12.96
CA ALA A 721 19.32 29.16 12.99
C ALA A 721 17.94 29.57 12.45
N HIS A 722 17.14 28.58 12.04
CA HIS A 722 15.77 28.71 11.59
C HIS A 722 14.81 28.24 12.68
N MET A 723 13.97 29.12 13.21
CA MET A 723 13.02 28.74 14.25
C MET A 723 11.97 27.74 13.77
N TRP A 724 11.55 27.87 12.52
CA TRP A 724 10.61 26.92 11.91
C TRP A 724 11.21 25.51 11.83
N ASP A 725 12.53 25.37 11.71
CA ASP A 725 13.24 24.09 11.58
C ASP A 725 13.39 23.43 12.96
N VAL A 726 13.96 24.15 13.93
CA VAL A 726 14.17 23.63 15.30
C VAL A 726 12.84 23.26 15.97
N SER A 727 11.82 24.11 15.83
CA SER A 727 10.50 23.84 16.43
C SER A 727 9.84 22.58 15.85
N SER A 728 10.04 22.33 14.55
CA SER A 728 9.50 21.13 13.88
C SER A 728 10.26 19.87 14.28
N ALA A 729 11.59 19.93 14.41
CA ALA A 729 12.38 18.85 14.96
C ALA A 729 12.00 18.55 16.43
N LYS A 730 11.76 19.60 17.24
CA LYS A 730 11.26 19.45 18.62
C LYS A 730 9.93 18.69 18.66
N GLN A 731 9.03 18.96 17.71
CA GLN A 731 7.74 18.27 17.61
C GLN A 731 7.88 16.76 17.32
N VAL A 732 8.94 16.33 16.62
CA VAL A 732 9.26 14.92 16.39
C VAL A 732 9.87 14.26 17.62
N GLY A 733 10.57 15.02 18.47
CA GLY A 733 11.08 14.56 19.76
C GLY A 733 12.53 14.92 20.08
N PHE A 734 13.21 15.68 19.20
CA PHE A 734 14.56 16.17 19.48
C PHE A 734 14.58 17.17 20.64
N LYS A 735 15.68 17.20 21.41
CA LYS A 735 16.02 18.39 22.20
C LYS A 735 16.37 19.53 21.24
N SER A 736 15.94 20.74 21.58
CA SER A 736 15.90 21.87 20.65
C SER A 736 16.96 22.92 20.99
N ALA A 737 17.82 23.25 20.02
CA ALA A 737 18.81 24.31 20.16
C ALA A 737 18.69 25.32 19.00
N TYR A 738 18.40 26.57 19.35
CA TYR A 738 18.29 27.67 18.41
C TYR A 738 19.44 28.66 18.53
N CYS A 739 19.92 29.14 17.38
CA CYS A 739 20.92 30.18 17.26
C CYS A 739 20.39 31.38 16.48
N SER A 740 20.39 32.58 17.07
CA SER A 740 19.87 33.81 16.45
C SER A 740 20.77 34.38 15.34
N VAL A 741 21.81 33.65 14.92
CA VAL A 741 22.82 34.11 13.96
C VAL A 741 22.22 34.55 12.62
N LEU A 742 21.11 33.96 12.19
CA LEU A 742 20.39 34.30 10.95
C LEU A 742 19.17 35.21 11.20
N GLU A 743 18.11 34.68 11.82
CA GLU A 743 16.80 35.35 11.91
C GLU A 743 16.78 36.52 12.92
N LYS A 744 17.71 36.53 13.88
CA LYS A 744 17.83 37.48 15.00
C LYS A 744 16.67 37.46 15.99
N GLU A 745 15.43 37.55 15.49
CA GLU A 745 14.21 37.56 16.31
C GLU A 745 13.60 36.16 16.39
N PRO A 746 13.55 35.52 17.57
CA PRO A 746 13.10 34.15 17.71
C PRO A 746 11.58 33.96 17.57
N CYS A 747 10.76 35.02 17.59
CA CYS A 747 9.30 34.92 17.40
C CYS A 747 8.66 33.82 18.29
N VAL A 748 8.99 33.81 19.59
CA VAL A 748 8.61 32.75 20.54
C VAL A 748 7.10 32.61 20.74
N ASP A 749 6.33 33.64 20.41
CA ASP A 749 4.86 33.62 20.41
C ASP A 749 4.29 32.71 19.31
N ILE A 750 5.07 32.43 18.26
CA ILE A 750 4.71 31.54 17.15
C ILE A 750 5.30 30.15 17.37
N PHE A 751 6.61 30.07 17.64
CA PHE A 751 7.36 28.79 17.63
C PHE A 751 7.56 28.16 19.01
N GLY A 752 7.27 28.91 20.08
CA GLY A 752 7.58 28.52 21.45
C GLY A 752 9.07 28.67 21.80
N GLU A 753 9.40 28.46 23.08
CA GLU A 753 10.80 28.47 23.55
C GLU A 753 11.51 27.13 23.24
N MET A 754 12.74 27.22 22.75
CA MET A 754 13.62 26.08 22.55
C MET A 754 14.42 25.80 23.83
N ASP A 755 14.91 24.57 24.00
CA ASP A 755 15.58 24.15 25.24
C ASP A 755 16.93 24.87 25.42
N VAL A 756 17.57 25.25 24.31
CA VAL A 756 18.73 26.13 24.24
C VAL A 756 18.45 27.26 23.26
N MET A 757 18.70 28.49 23.68
CA MET A 757 18.69 29.71 22.86
C MET A 757 20.06 30.39 22.97
N SER A 758 20.64 30.84 21.86
CA SER A 758 21.99 31.43 21.81
C SER A 758 22.13 32.41 20.65
N ASP A 759 23.15 33.28 20.70
CA ASP A 759 23.40 34.26 19.64
C ASP A 759 24.52 33.85 18.68
N THR A 760 25.34 32.86 19.06
CA THR A 760 26.45 32.33 18.27
C THR A 760 26.45 30.81 18.30
N LEU A 761 27.02 30.17 17.28
CA LEU A 761 27.11 28.70 17.21
C LEU A 761 28.02 28.16 18.31
N SER A 762 29.10 28.88 18.62
CA SER A 762 30.02 28.50 19.70
C SER A 762 29.34 28.53 21.08
N GLU A 763 28.53 29.56 21.38
CA GLU A 763 27.73 29.63 22.61
C GLU A 763 26.64 28.54 22.64
N MET A 764 26.02 28.24 21.50
CA MET A 764 25.05 27.15 21.39
C MET A 764 25.67 25.81 21.82
N ALA A 765 26.90 25.53 21.37
CA ALA A 765 27.62 24.33 21.77
C ALA A 765 27.85 24.27 23.28
N ASP A 766 28.30 25.37 23.90
CA ASP A 766 28.51 25.45 25.34
C ASP A 766 27.22 25.17 26.13
N LYS A 767 26.09 25.74 25.70
CA LYS A 767 24.78 25.54 26.32
C LYS A 767 24.24 24.12 26.12
N ILE A 768 24.41 23.51 24.94
CA ILE A 768 24.07 22.11 24.69
C ILE A 768 24.87 21.20 25.63
N ILE A 769 26.18 21.43 25.76
CA ILE A 769 27.06 20.65 26.64
C ILE A 769 26.62 20.78 28.09
N GLN A 770 26.34 22.01 28.54
CA GLN A 770 25.87 22.27 29.90
C GLN A 770 24.53 21.57 30.20
N ALA A 771 23.57 21.61 29.27
CA ALA A 771 22.26 20.96 29.41
C ALA A 771 22.33 19.42 29.34
N SER A 772 23.47 18.88 28.90
CA SER A 772 23.71 17.45 28.66
C SER A 772 24.76 16.84 29.60
N SER A 773 25.13 17.59 30.65
CA SER A 773 26.16 17.24 31.64
C SER A 773 25.60 16.51 32.84
#